data_AF-A0A3R6IW46-F1
#
_entry.id   AF-A0A3R6IW46-F1
#
_cell.length_a   1.000
_cell.length_b   1.000
_cell.length_c   1.000
_cell.angle_alpha   90.00
_cell.angle_beta   90.00
_cell.angle_gamma   90.00
#
_symmetry.space_group_name_H-M   'P 1'
#
loop_
_entity.id
_entity.type
_entity.pdbx_description
1 polymer ?
#
loop_
_entity_poly.entity_id
_entity_poly.type
_entity_poly.pdbx_seq_one_letter_code
_entity_poly.pdbx_strand_id
1 'polypeptide(L)'
;MDLQQKVMNAFIGKVVRKDLAFLVKGGLPVPTYVLEYLLGQYCASDDEEIINEGLEKVKQVIQNNYVHRAEAESVKGIIRENGRHRIIDKVTVVLNEKNDEYQATFANLGLTGVPIGTDYVRKNPKLLSGNGVWCIVTIGYISGENVKVRWEIQTLKPIQISNIDLQEYIDQRKNFTTEEWIDFLMHTVGLNPEAMNRREKFITLARLLPHVENNFNFMELGPKGTGKSHVFQELSPYGVLVSGGDVTSARLFVKIQGNKEILGLVGYWDVVAWDEFEQQKGRNVDAVLIDTMQNYLANKSFNRGKGTHEASASMSFVGNTKHTVPYMLKNSHLFESIPTSFIKGAFLDRIHLYNPGWEIKMLKKNSFSKGYGLITDYIAAVLHEMRNDDRTAVLNDYAKFDGSLSERDHLAIRKTFSGMMKLIYPDGKMTDQEAYELVDFAAEGRKRVKDQLYVIDETFMAEPTKFKYINLKTGFEVSIETLEQVSNQAVEHTTTEDNTEEAETSTENNETSTVVANAEGGSNQHPTKRPRIPILQEKSMSFRMGQTGVSYEKLFAPYMREAKEITVEDPYIRASWQIKNFMEFALMLINTRPVDDLKLNLFTNEEEDKIPDLIDKLDDIKDDLASYGIEFTYKFRDFHDRCIKTDTGWTITLGRGLDIFEKYSPYSIASSKQDMRKCKEFTATFMKTKNA
;
A
#
# COMPACT_ATOMS: atom_id res chain seq x y z
N MET A 1 19.11 -0.74 22.64
CA MET A 1 17.85 -1.42 23.03
C MET A 1 17.20 -1.90 21.75
N ASP A 2 16.86 -3.18 21.66
CA ASP A 2 16.17 -3.76 20.50
C ASP A 2 14.76 -3.15 20.32
N LEU A 3 14.23 -3.17 19.09
CA LEU A 3 12.94 -2.56 18.73
C LEU A 3 11.80 -3.11 19.61
N GLN A 4 11.75 -4.42 19.82
CA GLN A 4 10.66 -5.05 20.58
C GLN A 4 10.65 -4.56 22.04
N GLN A 5 11.83 -4.41 22.65
CA GLN A 5 11.93 -3.87 24.01
C GLN A 5 11.51 -2.41 24.08
N LYS A 6 11.88 -1.58 23.10
CA LYS A 6 11.42 -0.18 23.01
C LYS A 6 9.89 -0.11 22.94
N VAL A 7 9.28 -0.95 22.10
CA VAL A 7 7.82 -1.03 21.93
C VAL A 7 7.12 -1.40 23.23
N MET A 8 7.57 -2.45 23.92
CA MET A 8 6.98 -2.87 25.20
C MET A 8 7.09 -1.79 26.28
N ASN A 9 8.23 -1.09 26.36
CA ASN A 9 8.45 -0.04 27.34
C ASN A 9 7.64 1.24 27.05
N ALA A 10 7.49 1.61 25.77
CA ALA A 10 6.77 2.81 25.35
C ALA A 10 5.25 2.66 25.44
N PHE A 11 4.74 1.44 25.26
CA PHE A 11 3.29 1.17 25.12
C PHE A 11 2.83 0.05 26.08
N ILE A 12 3.19 0.16 27.36
CA ILE A 12 2.84 -0.81 28.40
C ILE A 12 1.31 -1.02 28.44
N GLY A 13 0.88 -2.28 28.33
CA GLY A 13 -0.54 -2.66 28.33
C GLY A 13 -1.32 -2.26 27.05
N LYS A 14 -0.64 -1.73 26.04
CA LYS A 14 -1.24 -1.27 24.75
C LYS A 14 -0.71 -2.05 23.54
N VAL A 15 0.20 -3.00 23.76
CA VAL A 15 0.79 -3.86 22.72
C VAL A 15 0.50 -5.33 22.98
N VAL A 16 0.50 -6.11 21.91
CA VAL A 16 0.31 -7.56 21.95
C VAL A 16 1.15 -8.21 20.86
N ARG A 17 1.63 -9.43 21.14
CA ARG A 17 2.35 -10.23 20.14
C ARG A 17 1.35 -10.74 19.10
N LYS A 18 1.59 -10.39 17.83
CA LYS A 18 0.56 -10.45 16.77
C LYS A 18 0.23 -11.85 16.27
N ASP A 19 1.11 -12.81 16.49
CA ASP A 19 0.87 -14.21 16.15
C ASP A 19 -0.11 -14.91 17.11
N LEU A 20 -0.22 -14.43 18.35
CA LEU A 20 -1.05 -15.04 19.40
C LEU A 20 -2.53 -15.05 19.04
N ALA A 21 -3.03 -13.98 18.41
CA ALA A 21 -4.42 -13.91 17.99
C ALA A 21 -4.76 -15.03 17.00
N PHE A 22 -3.84 -15.39 16.09
CA PHE A 22 -4.04 -16.49 15.16
C PHE A 22 -4.04 -17.86 15.86
N LEU A 23 -3.19 -18.05 16.88
CA LEU A 23 -3.13 -19.28 17.67
C LEU A 23 -4.41 -19.52 18.48
N VAL A 24 -5.06 -18.45 18.94
CA VAL A 24 -6.33 -18.52 19.68
C VAL A 24 -7.53 -18.60 18.75
N LYS A 25 -7.54 -17.85 17.63
CA LYS A 25 -8.69 -17.74 16.72
C LYS A 25 -9.13 -19.11 16.22
N GLY A 26 -8.20 -19.97 15.81
CA GLY A 26 -8.53 -21.32 15.33
C GLY A 26 -9.64 -21.29 14.27
N GLY A 27 -10.83 -21.80 14.63
CA GLY A 27 -12.08 -21.73 13.85
C GLY A 27 -13.21 -20.93 14.51
N LEU A 28 -12.93 -20.17 15.56
CA LEU A 28 -13.91 -19.40 16.31
C LEU A 28 -14.30 -18.13 15.53
N PRO A 29 -15.61 -17.79 15.40
CA PRO A 29 -16.08 -16.63 14.67
C PRO A 29 -15.95 -15.33 15.49
N VAL A 30 -14.82 -15.17 16.20
CA VAL A 30 -14.53 -14.01 17.05
C VAL A 30 -13.64 -13.04 16.26
N PRO A 31 -13.96 -11.73 16.22
CA PRO A 31 -13.10 -10.74 15.56
C PRO A 31 -11.70 -10.66 16.19
N THR A 32 -10.68 -10.40 15.37
CA THR A 32 -9.28 -10.40 15.84
C THR A 32 -9.05 -9.36 16.93
N TYR A 33 -9.63 -8.17 16.84
CA TYR A 33 -9.49 -7.12 17.87
C TYR A 33 -10.05 -7.53 19.24
N VAL A 34 -11.07 -8.40 19.28
CA VAL A 34 -11.61 -8.94 20.54
C VAL A 34 -10.59 -9.88 21.18
N LEU A 35 -9.95 -10.73 20.37
CA LEU A 35 -8.91 -11.64 20.83
C LEU A 35 -7.69 -10.86 21.32
N GLU A 36 -7.25 -9.85 20.57
CA GLU A 36 -6.13 -9.00 20.97
C GLU A 36 -6.39 -8.24 22.27
N TYR A 37 -7.62 -7.77 22.50
CA TYR A 37 -7.99 -7.12 23.76
C TYR A 37 -7.86 -8.08 24.96
N LEU A 38 -8.32 -9.32 24.81
CA LEU A 38 -8.20 -10.34 25.87
C LEU A 38 -6.73 -10.74 26.07
N LEU A 39 -5.99 -10.96 24.98
CA LEU A 39 -4.57 -11.27 25.02
C LEU A 39 -3.76 -10.13 25.66
N GLY A 40 -4.11 -8.87 25.40
CA GLY A 40 -3.47 -7.72 26.06
C GLY A 40 -3.66 -7.68 27.57
N GLN A 41 -4.67 -8.37 28.13
CA GLN A 41 -4.88 -8.47 29.58
C GLN A 41 -4.13 -9.63 30.23
N TYR A 42 -3.94 -10.73 29.51
CA TYR A 42 -3.40 -11.98 30.07
C TYR A 42 -1.99 -12.34 29.57
N CYS A 43 -1.52 -11.73 28.47
CA CYS A 43 -0.25 -12.02 27.81
C CYS A 43 0.65 -10.77 27.70
N ALA A 44 0.55 -9.82 28.63
CA ALA A 44 1.31 -8.56 28.64
C ALA A 44 2.75 -8.71 29.18
N SER A 45 3.39 -9.87 28.94
CA SER A 45 4.76 -10.17 29.36
C SER A 45 5.59 -10.65 28.17
N ASP A 46 6.91 -10.61 28.29
CA ASP A 46 7.90 -11.23 27.41
C ASP A 46 8.30 -12.65 27.83
N ASP A 47 7.87 -13.09 29.02
CA ASP A 47 8.06 -14.45 29.52
C ASP A 47 7.12 -15.44 28.81
N GLU A 48 7.71 -16.41 28.11
CA GLU A 48 6.98 -17.45 27.38
C GLU A 48 6.08 -18.32 28.28
N GLU A 49 6.44 -18.56 29.54
CA GLU A 49 5.57 -19.33 30.45
C GLU A 49 4.29 -18.54 30.77
N ILE A 50 4.44 -17.25 31.09
CA ILE A 50 3.31 -16.34 31.35
C ILE A 50 2.43 -16.20 30.10
N ILE A 51 3.03 -16.07 28.92
CA ILE A 51 2.29 -15.99 27.65
C ILE A 51 1.47 -17.27 27.43
N ASN A 52 2.06 -18.45 27.64
CA ASN A 52 1.37 -19.73 27.44
C ASN A 52 0.22 -19.94 28.44
N GLU A 53 0.41 -19.58 29.71
CA GLU A 53 -0.69 -19.58 30.68
C GLU A 53 -1.80 -18.59 30.30
N GLY A 54 -1.41 -17.40 29.85
CA GLY A 54 -2.34 -16.37 29.38
C GLY A 54 -3.16 -16.84 28.18
N LEU A 55 -2.53 -17.54 27.23
CA LEU A 55 -3.20 -18.14 26.07
C LEU A 55 -4.27 -19.13 26.48
N GLU A 56 -3.97 -20.05 27.39
CA GLU A 56 -4.95 -21.03 27.88
C GLU A 56 -6.10 -20.36 28.62
N LYS A 57 -5.83 -19.32 29.44
CA LYS A 57 -6.87 -18.51 30.07
C LYS A 57 -7.78 -17.85 29.03
N VAL A 58 -7.22 -17.27 27.97
CA VAL A 58 -8.03 -16.64 26.90
C VAL A 58 -8.88 -17.67 26.16
N LYS A 59 -8.32 -18.85 25.82
CA LYS A 59 -9.08 -19.93 25.19
C LYS A 59 -10.27 -20.36 26.06
N GLN A 60 -10.04 -20.57 27.36
CA GLN A 60 -11.10 -20.91 28.32
C GLN A 60 -12.16 -19.80 28.42
N VAL A 61 -11.75 -18.53 28.43
CA VAL A 61 -12.69 -17.40 28.46
C VAL A 61 -13.56 -17.38 27.20
N ILE A 62 -12.99 -17.59 26.02
CA ILE A 62 -13.80 -17.64 24.79
C ILE A 62 -14.72 -18.85 24.79
N GLN A 63 -14.21 -20.05 25.08
CA GLN A 63 -14.99 -21.28 25.07
C GLN A 63 -16.18 -21.24 26.03
N ASN A 64 -16.01 -20.64 27.22
CA ASN A 64 -17.03 -20.64 28.25
C ASN A 64 -18.01 -19.46 28.16
N ASN A 65 -17.64 -18.37 27.49
CA ASN A 65 -18.45 -17.14 27.50
C ASN A 65 -18.90 -16.68 26.11
N TYR A 66 -18.27 -17.11 25.01
CA TYR A 66 -18.70 -16.69 23.68
C TYR A 66 -20.02 -17.36 23.28
N VAL A 67 -20.99 -16.56 22.84
CA VAL A 67 -22.31 -17.09 22.45
C VAL A 67 -22.31 -17.38 20.96
N HIS A 68 -22.44 -18.66 20.60
CA HIS A 68 -22.77 -19.06 19.24
C HIS A 68 -24.28 -18.94 19.02
N ARG A 69 -24.70 -18.32 17.90
CA ARG A 69 -26.13 -18.16 17.58
C ARG A 69 -26.92 -19.48 17.61
N ALA A 70 -26.30 -20.57 17.17
CA ALA A 70 -26.92 -21.90 17.17
C ALA A 70 -27.21 -22.43 18.59
N GLU A 71 -26.49 -21.93 19.59
CA GLU A 71 -26.56 -22.39 20.99
C GLU A 71 -27.28 -21.38 21.90
N ALA A 72 -27.82 -20.30 21.34
CA ALA A 72 -28.40 -19.19 22.09
C ALA A 72 -29.47 -19.63 23.10
N GLU A 73 -30.37 -20.55 22.72
CA GLU A 73 -31.42 -21.07 23.62
C GLU A 73 -30.85 -21.93 24.75
N SER A 74 -29.77 -22.68 24.50
CA SER A 74 -29.08 -23.44 25.54
C SER A 74 -28.45 -22.49 26.57
N VAL A 75 -27.76 -21.44 26.09
CA VAL A 75 -27.17 -20.41 26.96
C VAL A 75 -28.23 -19.67 27.77
N LYS A 76 -29.40 -19.36 27.18
CA LYS A 76 -30.56 -18.79 27.92
C LYS A 76 -31.03 -19.73 29.03
N GLY A 77 -31.06 -21.04 28.78
CA GLY A 77 -31.36 -22.07 29.77
C GLY A 77 -30.38 -22.03 30.95
N ILE A 78 -29.08 -22.02 30.65
CA ILE A 78 -27.99 -21.91 31.66
C ILE A 78 -28.16 -20.65 32.51
N ILE A 79 -28.44 -19.50 31.89
CA ILE A 79 -28.66 -18.24 32.63
C ILE A 79 -29.88 -18.35 33.55
N ARG A 80 -30.98 -18.95 33.08
CA ARG A 80 -32.20 -19.12 33.87
C ARG A 80 -31.97 -20.03 35.08
N GLU A 81 -31.29 -21.16 34.89
CA GLU A 81 -31.03 -22.13 35.97
C GLU A 81 -30.05 -21.60 37.01
N ASN A 82 -28.98 -20.94 36.56
CA ASN A 82 -27.94 -20.40 37.44
C ASN A 82 -28.25 -18.98 37.95
N GLY A 83 -29.35 -18.38 37.50
CA GLY A 83 -29.75 -17.00 37.79
C GLY A 83 -28.94 -15.92 37.07
N ARG A 84 -27.67 -16.19 36.73
CA ARG A 84 -26.82 -15.31 35.91
C ARG A 84 -25.74 -16.08 35.16
N HIS A 85 -25.25 -15.51 34.07
CA HIS A 85 -24.10 -16.02 33.34
C HIS A 85 -23.29 -14.88 32.72
N ARG A 86 -21.98 -15.10 32.54
CA ARG A 86 -21.11 -14.15 31.84
C ARG A 86 -21.03 -14.57 30.37
N ILE A 87 -21.20 -13.61 29.48
CA ILE A 87 -21.18 -13.83 28.03
C ILE A 87 -20.31 -12.79 27.32
N ILE A 88 -19.86 -13.13 26.11
CA ILE A 88 -19.24 -12.24 25.14
C ILE A 88 -20.19 -12.16 23.94
N ASP A 89 -20.77 -10.97 23.73
CA ASP A 89 -21.74 -10.73 22.66
C ASP A 89 -21.66 -9.29 22.17
N LYS A 90 -22.19 -9.04 20.98
CA LYS A 90 -22.31 -7.71 20.39
C LYS A 90 -23.62 -7.06 20.83
N VAL A 91 -23.51 -5.92 21.51
CA VAL A 91 -24.64 -5.23 22.16
C VAL A 91 -24.92 -3.89 21.48
N THR A 92 -26.13 -3.72 20.97
CA THR A 92 -26.65 -2.43 20.47
C THR A 92 -27.65 -1.87 21.45
N VAL A 93 -27.65 -0.56 21.68
CA VAL A 93 -28.60 0.13 22.56
C VAL A 93 -29.42 1.13 21.75
N VAL A 94 -30.69 1.28 22.11
CA VAL A 94 -31.59 2.32 21.58
C VAL A 94 -32.31 3.01 22.74
N LEU A 95 -32.69 4.27 22.55
CA LEU A 95 -33.60 4.96 23.47
C LEU A 95 -35.03 4.52 23.18
N ASN A 96 -35.70 3.93 24.17
CA ASN A 96 -37.12 3.64 24.11
C ASN A 96 -37.90 4.82 24.68
N GLU A 97 -38.33 5.73 23.81
CA GLU A 97 -39.09 6.94 24.16
C GLU A 97 -40.43 6.65 24.87
N LYS A 98 -41.01 5.46 24.68
CA LYS A 98 -42.30 5.10 25.32
C LYS A 98 -42.13 4.76 26.79
N ASN A 99 -41.00 4.13 27.13
CA ASN A 99 -40.68 3.68 28.47
C ASN A 99 -39.71 4.62 29.19
N ASP A 100 -39.21 5.66 28.51
CA ASP A 100 -38.17 6.59 28.98
C ASP A 100 -36.92 5.87 29.52
N GLU A 101 -36.46 4.85 28.79
CA GLU A 101 -35.31 4.04 29.19
C GLU A 101 -34.46 3.63 27.99
N TYR A 102 -33.19 3.31 28.24
CA TYR A 102 -32.33 2.68 27.24
C TYR A 102 -32.56 1.17 27.23
N GLN A 103 -32.64 0.59 26.03
CA GLN A 103 -32.82 -0.85 25.84
C GLN A 103 -31.74 -1.42 24.93
N ALA A 104 -31.12 -2.50 25.40
CA ALA A 104 -30.09 -3.26 24.72
C ALA A 104 -30.67 -4.43 23.88
N THR A 105 -29.96 -4.74 22.80
CA THR A 105 -30.18 -5.86 21.90
C THR A 105 -28.88 -6.63 21.73
N PHE A 106 -28.95 -7.96 21.86
CA PHE A 106 -27.81 -8.88 21.83
C PHE A 106 -27.80 -9.65 20.50
N ALA A 107 -26.71 -9.55 19.74
CA ALA A 107 -26.66 -10.06 18.37
C ALA A 107 -26.60 -11.60 18.27
N ASN A 108 -25.96 -12.25 19.24
CA ASN A 108 -25.79 -13.71 19.24
C ASN A 108 -26.76 -14.41 20.20
N LEU A 109 -26.96 -13.88 21.39
CA LEU A 109 -27.95 -14.39 22.35
C LEU A 109 -29.38 -14.12 21.86
N GLY A 110 -29.58 -13.14 20.98
CA GLY A 110 -30.88 -12.86 20.34
C GLY A 110 -31.91 -12.25 21.30
N LEU A 111 -31.46 -11.58 22.36
CA LEU A 111 -32.33 -10.83 23.26
C LEU A 111 -32.55 -9.42 22.72
N THR A 112 -33.76 -8.90 22.88
CA THR A 112 -34.15 -7.53 22.51
C THR A 112 -34.92 -6.89 23.66
N GLY A 113 -34.86 -5.56 23.77
CA GLY A 113 -35.63 -4.84 24.79
C GLY A 113 -35.11 -5.00 26.22
N VAL A 114 -33.83 -5.32 26.42
CA VAL A 114 -33.25 -5.52 27.76
C VAL A 114 -32.85 -4.17 28.37
N PRO A 115 -33.41 -3.71 29.50
CA PRO A 115 -33.04 -2.43 30.10
C PRO A 115 -31.55 -2.34 30.41
N ILE A 116 -30.94 -1.19 30.12
CA ILE A 116 -29.55 -0.89 30.44
C ILE A 116 -29.44 0.44 31.19
N GLY A 117 -28.60 0.48 32.23
CA GLY A 117 -28.39 1.69 33.01
C GLY A 117 -27.83 2.85 32.17
N THR A 118 -28.38 4.05 32.34
CA THR A 118 -27.98 5.28 31.63
C THR A 118 -26.49 5.56 31.72
N ASP A 119 -25.83 5.24 32.84
CA ASP A 119 -24.39 5.46 33.01
C ASP A 119 -23.53 4.62 32.06
N TYR A 120 -23.95 3.39 31.75
CA TYR A 120 -23.25 2.56 30.76
C TYR A 120 -23.32 3.20 29.38
N VAL A 121 -24.47 3.77 29.02
CA VAL A 121 -24.68 4.42 27.74
C VAL A 121 -23.92 5.74 27.64
N ARG A 122 -23.97 6.59 28.69
CA ARG A 122 -23.24 7.86 28.72
C ARG A 122 -21.73 7.66 28.64
N LYS A 123 -21.19 6.67 29.34
CA LYS A 123 -19.75 6.34 29.30
C LYS A 123 -19.34 5.67 27.99
N ASN A 124 -20.30 5.05 27.28
CA ASN A 124 -20.03 4.34 26.04
C ASN A 124 -21.06 4.72 24.96
N PRO A 125 -21.04 5.97 24.44
CA PRO A 125 -22.03 6.45 23.49
C PRO A 125 -22.14 5.58 22.23
N LYS A 126 -21.07 4.86 21.88
CA LYS A 126 -21.03 3.91 20.76
C LYS A 126 -22.03 2.77 20.87
N LEU A 127 -22.53 2.45 22.06
CA LEU A 127 -23.64 1.51 22.20
C LEU A 127 -24.88 1.95 21.40
N LEU A 128 -25.07 3.25 21.19
CA LEU A 128 -26.17 3.85 20.42
C LEU A 128 -25.95 3.88 18.90
N SER A 129 -24.79 3.42 18.40
CA SER A 129 -24.40 3.50 16.98
C SER A 129 -25.21 2.61 16.01
N GLY A 130 -26.11 1.77 16.53
CA GLY A 130 -26.95 0.88 15.72
C GLY A 130 -26.27 -0.44 15.29
N ASN A 131 -24.94 -0.49 15.17
CA ASN A 131 -24.23 -1.73 14.82
C ASN A 131 -23.78 -2.56 16.04
N GLY A 132 -23.80 -1.96 17.23
CA GLY A 132 -23.47 -2.61 18.49
C GLY A 132 -21.98 -2.76 18.76
N VAL A 133 -21.64 -2.90 20.04
CA VAL A 133 -20.28 -2.99 20.55
C VAL A 133 -20.08 -4.36 21.17
N TRP A 134 -18.96 -5.03 20.89
CA TRP A 134 -18.63 -6.27 21.59
C TRP A 134 -18.42 -5.98 23.08
N CYS A 135 -19.16 -6.68 23.91
CA CYS A 135 -19.15 -6.50 25.34
C CYS A 135 -18.97 -7.84 26.03
N ILE A 136 -18.25 -7.80 27.14
CA ILE A 136 -18.33 -8.81 28.19
C ILE A 136 -19.49 -8.40 29.09
N VAL A 137 -20.54 -9.22 29.13
CA VAL A 137 -21.77 -8.90 29.84
C VAL A 137 -22.06 -9.99 30.87
N THR A 138 -22.35 -9.61 32.11
CA THR A 138 -23.04 -10.52 33.04
C THR A 138 -24.53 -10.27 32.91
N ILE A 139 -25.24 -11.26 32.38
CA ILE A 139 -26.68 -11.19 32.19
C ILE A 139 -27.37 -12.02 33.26
N GLY A 140 -28.39 -11.43 33.88
CA GLY A 140 -29.22 -12.04 34.91
C GLY A 140 -30.60 -12.41 34.39
N TYR A 141 -31.22 -13.40 35.05
CA TYR A 141 -32.61 -13.78 34.83
C TYR A 141 -33.43 -13.58 36.11
N ILE A 142 -34.46 -12.75 36.02
CA ILE A 142 -35.37 -12.42 37.12
C ILE A 142 -36.60 -13.36 37.05
N SER A 143 -36.72 -14.22 38.06
CA SER A 143 -37.87 -15.11 38.25
C SER A 143 -38.98 -14.43 39.07
N GLY A 144 -40.24 -14.69 38.72
CA GLY A 144 -41.40 -14.15 39.43
C GLY A 144 -42.65 -14.03 38.55
N GLU A 145 -43.82 -13.95 39.19
CA GLU A 145 -45.13 -13.90 38.52
C GLU A 145 -45.43 -12.52 37.91
N ASN A 146 -44.90 -11.43 38.48
CA ASN A 146 -45.18 -10.04 38.06
C ASN A 146 -43.99 -9.32 37.40
N VAL A 147 -43.12 -10.07 36.71
CA VAL A 147 -41.91 -9.51 36.07
C VAL A 147 -42.18 -9.17 34.60
N LYS A 148 -42.21 -7.87 34.25
CA LYS A 148 -42.42 -7.40 32.87
C LYS A 148 -41.25 -7.73 31.94
N VAL A 149 -40.01 -7.56 32.40
CA VAL A 149 -38.79 -7.91 31.67
C VAL A 149 -37.94 -8.83 32.53
N ARG A 150 -37.73 -10.05 32.06
CA ARG A 150 -37.03 -11.10 32.82
C ARG A 150 -35.52 -11.04 32.71
N TRP A 151 -34.98 -10.27 31.78
CA TRP A 151 -33.55 -10.17 31.53
C TRP A 151 -33.02 -8.85 32.09
N GLU A 152 -31.89 -8.91 32.78
CA GLU A 152 -31.20 -7.73 33.28
C GLU A 152 -29.72 -7.75 32.94
N ILE A 153 -29.16 -6.57 32.63
CA ILE A 153 -27.72 -6.39 32.50
C ILE A 153 -27.17 -6.04 33.87
N GLN A 154 -26.50 -7.01 34.52
CA GLN A 154 -25.88 -6.80 35.83
C GLN A 154 -24.57 -6.04 35.68
N THR A 155 -23.72 -6.47 34.75
CA THR A 155 -22.48 -5.77 34.40
C THR A 155 -22.30 -5.74 32.89
N LEU A 156 -21.77 -4.63 32.37
CA LEU A 156 -21.43 -4.48 30.97
C LEU A 156 -20.07 -3.82 30.84
N LYS A 157 -19.12 -4.53 30.26
CA LYS A 157 -17.78 -4.04 29.95
C LYS A 157 -17.55 -4.13 28.45
N PRO A 158 -17.57 -3.01 27.73
CA PRO A 158 -17.20 -2.98 26.32
C PRO A 158 -15.76 -3.47 26.14
N ILE A 159 -15.54 -4.27 25.10
CA ILE A 159 -14.22 -4.73 24.65
C ILE A 159 -13.64 -3.60 23.80
N GLN A 160 -13.41 -2.48 24.48
CA GLN A 160 -12.88 -1.26 23.91
C GLN A 160 -11.95 -0.59 24.93
N ILE A 161 -10.96 0.15 24.46
CA ILE A 161 -10.14 1.02 25.28
C ILE A 161 -10.96 2.25 25.64
N SER A 162 -11.24 2.41 26.94
CA SER A 162 -12.28 3.31 27.43
C SER A 162 -11.90 4.79 27.32
N ASN A 163 -10.60 5.11 27.26
CA ASN A 163 -10.07 6.45 27.04
C ASN A 163 -8.71 6.34 26.32
N ILE A 164 -8.52 7.10 25.25
CA ILE A 164 -7.22 7.26 24.59
C ILE A 164 -6.64 8.60 24.96
N ASP A 165 -5.39 8.56 25.41
CA ASP A 165 -4.55 9.74 25.49
C ASP A 165 -3.78 9.85 24.16
N LEU A 166 -4.30 10.71 23.28
CA LEU A 166 -3.69 10.93 21.97
C LEU A 166 -2.30 11.56 22.11
N GLN A 167 -2.12 12.45 23.09
CA GLN A 167 -0.86 13.13 23.30
C GLN A 167 0.21 12.15 23.78
N GLU A 168 -0.15 11.20 24.64
CA GLU A 168 0.76 10.12 25.04
C GLU A 168 1.25 9.33 23.82
N TYR A 169 0.36 8.97 22.88
CA TYR A 169 0.76 8.27 21.65
C TYR A 169 1.74 9.11 20.81
N ILE A 170 1.44 10.39 20.62
CA ILE A 170 2.31 11.33 19.88
C ILE A 170 3.68 11.45 20.56
N ASP A 171 3.70 11.61 21.87
CA ASP A 171 4.92 11.82 22.65
C ASP A 171 5.86 10.61 22.61
N GLN A 172 5.34 9.39 22.42
CA GLN A 172 6.17 8.20 22.26
C GLN A 172 6.96 8.20 20.95
N ARG A 173 6.52 8.92 19.91
CA ARG A 173 7.20 8.95 18.59
C ARG A 173 8.67 9.35 18.68
N LYS A 174 9.03 10.23 19.62
CA LYS A 174 10.41 10.72 19.81
C LYS A 174 11.40 9.63 20.26
N ASN A 175 10.91 8.49 20.75
CA ASN A 175 11.74 7.38 21.24
C ASN A 175 12.19 6.42 20.12
N PHE A 176 11.71 6.63 18.89
CA PHE A 176 11.94 5.75 17.74
C PHE A 176 12.60 6.51 16.60
N THR A 177 13.47 5.84 15.85
CA THR A 177 13.84 6.30 14.51
C THR A 177 12.67 6.11 13.55
N THR A 178 12.74 6.72 12.38
CA THR A 178 11.72 6.55 11.32
C THR A 178 11.58 5.10 10.89
N GLU A 179 12.69 4.38 10.66
CA GLU A 179 12.64 2.95 10.31
C GLU A 179 12.01 2.12 11.42
N GLU A 180 12.42 2.33 12.67
CA GLU A 180 11.88 1.62 13.83
C GLU A 180 10.36 1.85 13.98
N TRP A 181 9.91 3.09 13.76
CA TRP A 181 8.49 3.44 13.84
C TRP A 181 7.67 2.81 12.71
N ILE A 182 8.17 2.84 11.47
CA ILE A 182 7.53 2.17 10.33
C ILE A 182 7.44 0.67 10.62
N ASP A 183 8.50 0.04 11.09
CA ASP A 183 8.52 -1.39 11.40
C ASP A 183 7.56 -1.77 12.52
N PHE A 184 7.44 -0.90 13.53
CA PHE A 184 6.43 -1.03 14.57
C PHE A 184 4.99 -0.93 14.03
N LEU A 185 4.72 0.00 13.10
CA LEU A 185 3.42 0.07 12.42
C LEU A 185 3.15 -1.15 11.54
N MET A 186 4.18 -1.69 10.88
CA MET A 186 4.08 -2.94 10.11
C MET A 186 3.70 -4.12 11.01
N HIS A 187 4.35 -4.25 12.17
CA HIS A 187 3.94 -5.23 13.18
C HIS A 187 2.49 -4.98 13.63
N THR A 188 2.10 -3.72 13.85
CA THR A 188 0.74 -3.34 14.27
C THR A 188 -0.34 -3.82 13.29
N VAL A 189 -0.12 -3.69 11.97
CA VAL A 189 -1.03 -4.22 10.94
C VAL A 189 -0.91 -5.73 10.70
N GLY A 190 -0.03 -6.41 11.43
CA GLY A 190 0.13 -7.87 11.42
C GLY A 190 1.15 -8.40 10.40
N LEU A 191 1.97 -7.54 9.80
CA LEU A 191 2.95 -7.92 8.77
C LEU A 191 4.39 -7.85 9.28
N ASN A 192 5.24 -8.73 8.75
CA ASN A 192 6.65 -8.80 9.08
C ASN A 192 7.45 -7.74 8.28
N PRO A 193 8.05 -6.72 8.94
CA PRO A 193 8.79 -5.67 8.24
C PRO A 193 10.01 -6.19 7.47
N GLU A 194 10.67 -7.25 7.94
CA GLU A 194 11.86 -7.83 7.31
C GLU A 194 11.56 -8.50 5.95
N ALA A 195 10.30 -8.86 5.72
CA ALA A 195 9.87 -9.48 4.47
C ALA A 195 9.53 -8.46 3.37
N MET A 196 9.57 -7.16 3.68
CA MET A 196 9.06 -6.09 2.84
C MET A 196 10.10 -4.99 2.64
N ASN A 197 10.23 -4.49 1.42
CA ASN A 197 11.04 -3.30 1.16
C ASN A 197 10.30 -2.03 1.62
N ARG A 198 11.01 -0.90 1.70
CA ARG A 198 10.45 0.39 2.15
C ARG A 198 9.18 0.81 1.38
N ARG A 199 9.16 0.58 0.06
CA ARG A 199 8.01 0.90 -0.80
C ARG A 199 6.80 0.02 -0.52
N GLU A 200 7.00 -1.28 -0.31
CA GLU A 200 5.96 -2.22 0.10
C GLU A 200 5.38 -1.84 1.48
N LYS A 201 6.22 -1.34 2.40
CA LYS A 201 5.76 -0.79 3.69
C LYS A 201 4.88 0.44 3.50
N PHE A 202 5.29 1.40 2.66
CA PHE A 202 4.48 2.60 2.35
C PHE A 202 3.12 2.27 1.73
N ILE A 203 3.08 1.38 0.73
CA ILE A 203 1.84 0.92 0.09
C ILE A 203 0.93 0.21 1.12
N THR A 204 1.51 -0.53 2.07
CA THR A 204 0.76 -1.16 3.15
C THR A 204 0.19 -0.12 4.12
N LEU A 205 1.00 0.83 4.58
CA LEU A 205 0.57 1.89 5.50
C LEU A 205 -0.45 2.82 4.85
N ALA A 206 -0.38 3.01 3.52
CA ALA A 206 -1.37 3.78 2.76
C ALA A 206 -2.80 3.21 2.90
N ARG A 207 -2.96 1.91 3.21
CA ARG A 207 -4.27 1.30 3.52
C ARG A 207 -4.91 1.86 4.78
N LEU A 208 -4.13 2.52 5.65
CA LEU A 208 -4.61 3.18 6.87
C LEU A 208 -5.09 4.61 6.62
N LEU A 209 -4.79 5.21 5.46
CA LEU A 209 -5.18 6.59 5.17
C LEU A 209 -6.69 6.84 5.26
N PRO A 210 -7.58 5.93 4.80
CA PRO A 210 -9.02 6.07 5.01
C PRO A 210 -9.42 6.18 6.48
N HIS A 211 -8.68 5.55 7.39
CA HIS A 211 -8.96 5.56 8.82
C HIS A 211 -8.49 6.86 9.50
N VAL A 212 -7.38 7.45 9.06
CA VAL A 212 -6.78 8.64 9.69
C VAL A 212 -7.20 9.98 9.05
N GLU A 213 -7.69 9.94 7.81
CA GLU A 213 -8.15 11.12 7.07
C GLU A 213 -9.66 11.12 6.88
N ASN A 214 -10.27 12.31 7.01
CA ASN A 214 -11.70 12.50 6.78
C ASN A 214 -12.05 12.54 5.29
N ASN A 215 -13.06 11.75 4.90
CA ASN A 215 -13.53 11.63 3.52
C ASN A 215 -12.37 11.42 2.55
N PHE A 216 -11.60 10.37 2.79
CA PHE A 216 -10.48 9.96 1.97
C PHE A 216 -10.90 8.83 1.02
N ASN A 217 -11.07 9.20 -0.25
CA ASN A 217 -11.42 8.29 -1.34
C ASN A 217 -10.19 7.51 -1.83
N PHE A 218 -10.14 6.22 -1.51
CA PHE A 218 -9.02 5.31 -1.73
C PHE A 218 -9.40 4.21 -2.73
N MET A 219 -8.48 3.86 -3.62
CA MET A 219 -8.62 2.74 -4.55
C MET A 219 -7.38 1.84 -4.45
N GLU A 220 -7.56 0.53 -4.33
CA GLU A 220 -6.50 -0.46 -4.48
C GLU A 220 -6.96 -1.64 -5.33
N LEU A 221 -6.37 -1.76 -6.52
CA LEU A 221 -6.50 -2.95 -7.36
C LEU A 221 -5.17 -3.69 -7.43
N GLY A 222 -5.19 -5.01 -7.25
CA GLY A 222 -3.98 -5.82 -7.36
C GLY A 222 -4.26 -7.32 -7.36
N PRO A 223 -3.23 -8.17 -7.41
CA PRO A 223 -3.38 -9.61 -7.36
C PRO A 223 -4.07 -10.11 -6.09
N LYS A 224 -4.55 -11.37 -6.14
CA LYS A 224 -5.06 -12.07 -4.95
C LYS A 224 -3.92 -12.35 -3.96
N GLY A 225 -4.25 -12.40 -2.67
CA GLY A 225 -3.29 -12.78 -1.62
C GLY A 225 -2.33 -11.69 -1.16
N THR A 226 -2.62 -10.41 -1.43
CA THR A 226 -1.79 -9.25 -1.01
C THR A 226 -2.24 -8.61 0.32
N GLY A 227 -3.25 -9.18 0.99
CA GLY A 227 -3.78 -8.67 2.26
C GLY A 227 -4.66 -7.41 2.16
N LYS A 228 -5.06 -7.01 0.95
CA LYS A 228 -5.80 -5.77 0.66
C LYS A 228 -7.13 -5.61 1.44
N SER A 229 -7.90 -6.68 1.63
CA SER A 229 -9.19 -6.63 2.34
C SER A 229 -9.05 -6.76 3.85
N HIS A 230 -7.95 -7.37 4.34
CA HIS A 230 -7.76 -7.70 5.75
C HIS A 230 -7.75 -6.46 6.65
N VAL A 231 -7.09 -5.39 6.21
CA VAL A 231 -7.01 -4.12 6.96
C VAL A 231 -8.40 -3.54 7.22
N PHE A 232 -9.24 -3.49 6.19
CA PHE A 232 -10.59 -2.91 6.31
C PHE A 232 -11.58 -3.80 7.07
N GLN A 233 -11.31 -5.10 7.16
CA GLN A 233 -12.16 -6.06 7.87
C GLN A 233 -11.83 -6.15 9.37
N GLU A 234 -10.55 -6.19 9.71
CA GLU A 234 -10.11 -6.60 11.05
C GLU A 234 -9.49 -5.47 11.87
N LEU A 235 -9.06 -4.35 11.25
CA LEU A 235 -8.24 -3.35 11.93
C LEU A 235 -9.02 -2.30 12.74
N SER A 236 -10.31 -2.08 12.47
CA SER A 236 -11.02 -0.98 13.11
C SER A 236 -12.49 -1.29 13.41
N PRO A 237 -12.96 -1.06 14.65
CA PRO A 237 -14.39 -1.09 14.96
C PRO A 237 -15.14 0.12 14.39
N TYR A 238 -14.46 1.07 13.75
CA TYR A 238 -15.03 2.23 13.05
C TYR A 238 -15.07 2.04 11.52
N GLY A 239 -14.66 0.87 11.03
CA GLY A 239 -14.77 0.50 9.62
C GLY A 239 -15.89 -0.52 9.38
N VAL A 240 -16.52 -0.43 8.20
CA VAL A 240 -17.41 -1.47 7.70
C VAL A 240 -16.96 -1.93 6.32
N LEU A 241 -16.87 -3.24 6.14
CA LEU A 241 -16.60 -3.87 4.85
C LEU A 241 -17.91 -4.38 4.25
N VAL A 242 -18.19 -3.99 3.01
CA VAL A 242 -19.35 -4.39 2.23
C VAL A 242 -18.90 -5.05 0.93
N SER A 243 -19.60 -6.10 0.50
CA SER A 243 -19.36 -6.68 -0.83
C SER A 243 -19.86 -5.71 -1.90
N GLY A 244 -19.05 -5.46 -2.94
CA GLY A 244 -19.33 -4.45 -3.95
C GLY A 244 -20.64 -4.65 -4.73
N GLY A 245 -21.19 -5.87 -4.75
CA GLY A 245 -22.45 -6.17 -5.42
C GLY A 245 -23.72 -5.96 -4.57
N ASP A 246 -23.60 -5.74 -3.25
CA ASP A 246 -24.72 -5.80 -2.29
C ASP A 246 -25.06 -4.43 -1.65
N VAL A 247 -24.51 -3.34 -2.20
CA VAL A 247 -24.70 -1.98 -1.69
C VAL A 247 -25.75 -1.24 -2.51
N THR A 248 -26.83 -0.83 -1.83
CA THR A 248 -27.87 0.03 -2.41
C THR A 248 -27.71 1.46 -1.91
N SER A 249 -28.26 2.42 -2.65
CA SER A 249 -28.36 3.82 -2.23
C SER A 249 -28.93 3.95 -0.80
N ALA A 250 -29.93 3.13 -0.48
CA ALA A 250 -30.61 3.17 0.82
C ALA A 250 -29.73 2.68 1.97
N ARG A 251 -28.93 1.64 1.74
CA ARG A 251 -27.99 1.12 2.73
C ARG A 251 -26.83 2.08 2.94
N LEU A 252 -26.34 2.71 1.86
CA LEU A 252 -25.17 3.58 1.93
C LEU A 252 -25.48 4.96 2.50
N PHE A 253 -26.53 5.62 1.99
CA PHE A 253 -26.79 7.04 2.26
C PHE A 253 -27.93 7.28 3.23
N VAL A 254 -29.18 7.01 2.83
CA VAL A 254 -30.38 7.20 3.65
C VAL A 254 -31.45 6.20 3.22
N LYS A 255 -32.06 5.53 4.20
CA LYS A 255 -33.28 4.75 4.04
C LYS A 255 -34.47 5.55 4.57
N ILE A 256 -35.52 5.67 3.76
CA ILE A 256 -36.81 6.23 4.19
C ILE A 256 -37.65 5.08 4.73
N GLN A 257 -38.10 5.17 5.99
CA GLN A 257 -39.00 4.20 6.61
C GLN A 257 -40.18 4.93 7.25
N GLY A 258 -41.35 4.85 6.60
CA GLY A 258 -42.50 5.69 6.95
C GLY A 258 -42.18 7.17 6.74
N ASN A 259 -42.29 7.97 7.80
CA ASN A 259 -41.94 9.40 7.80
C ASN A 259 -40.55 9.70 8.40
N LYS A 260 -39.76 8.67 8.74
CA LYS A 260 -38.42 8.84 9.33
C LYS A 260 -37.33 8.60 8.28
N GLU A 261 -36.33 9.48 8.26
CA GLU A 261 -35.09 9.31 7.53
C GLU A 261 -34.07 8.63 8.44
N ILE A 262 -33.56 7.48 8.01
CA ILE A 262 -32.54 6.73 8.74
C ILE A 262 -31.26 6.84 7.92
N LEU A 263 -30.25 7.48 8.49
CA LEU A 263 -28.92 7.56 7.87
C LEU A 263 -28.41 6.14 7.55
N GLY A 264 -27.69 6.03 6.44
CA GLY A 264 -27.02 4.83 5.99
C GLY A 264 -25.61 4.75 6.57
N LEU A 265 -24.81 3.83 6.03
CA LEU A 265 -23.46 3.55 6.52
C LEU A 265 -22.59 4.82 6.62
N VAL A 266 -22.64 5.73 5.66
CA VAL A 266 -21.75 6.91 5.67
C VAL A 266 -21.98 7.84 6.87
N GLY A 267 -23.14 7.77 7.51
CA GLY A 267 -23.46 8.59 8.69
C GLY A 267 -22.89 8.06 10.01
N TYR A 268 -22.40 6.82 10.07
CA TYR A 268 -22.00 6.16 11.32
C TYR A 268 -20.56 5.63 11.34
N TRP A 269 -19.90 5.57 10.19
CA TRP A 269 -18.62 4.88 10.02
C TRP A 269 -17.53 5.84 9.58
N ASP A 270 -16.32 5.65 10.08
CA ASP A 270 -15.14 6.38 9.61
C ASP A 270 -14.73 5.92 8.22
N VAL A 271 -14.92 4.61 7.94
CA VAL A 271 -14.54 3.98 6.68
C VAL A 271 -15.63 3.04 6.19
N VAL A 272 -16.05 3.22 4.94
CA VAL A 272 -16.90 2.26 4.21
C VAL A 272 -16.05 1.66 3.09
N ALA A 273 -15.64 0.41 3.28
CA ALA A 273 -14.80 -0.33 2.34
C ALA A 273 -15.64 -1.27 1.48
N TRP A 274 -15.48 -1.16 0.16
CA TRP A 274 -16.07 -2.04 -0.84
C TRP A 274 -15.03 -3.08 -1.22
N ASP A 275 -15.26 -4.32 -0.78
CA ASP A 275 -14.44 -5.46 -1.17
C ASP A 275 -15.01 -6.15 -2.41
N GLU A 276 -14.14 -6.85 -3.13
CA GLU A 276 -14.46 -7.45 -4.42
C GLU A 276 -15.14 -6.44 -5.36
N PHE A 277 -14.60 -5.21 -5.41
CA PHE A 277 -15.07 -4.14 -6.28
C PHE A 277 -14.69 -4.40 -7.75
N GLU A 278 -15.18 -5.52 -8.26
CA GLU A 278 -14.96 -6.03 -9.60
C GLU A 278 -16.28 -6.11 -10.35
N GLN A 279 -16.20 -6.03 -11.67
CA GLN A 279 -17.36 -6.16 -12.54
C GLN A 279 -18.00 -7.55 -12.41
N GLN A 280 -19.17 -7.62 -11.78
CA GLN A 280 -19.99 -8.83 -11.72
C GLN A 280 -20.95 -8.89 -12.93
N LYS A 281 -20.91 -9.99 -13.69
CA LYS A 281 -21.78 -10.18 -14.85
C LYS A 281 -23.25 -10.19 -14.41
N GLY A 282 -24.08 -9.36 -15.05
CA GLY A 282 -25.55 -9.34 -14.85
C GLY A 282 -26.06 -8.47 -13.69
N ARG A 283 -25.19 -7.75 -12.95
CA ARG A 283 -25.62 -6.76 -11.94
C ARG A 283 -25.42 -5.34 -12.45
N ASN A 284 -26.52 -4.62 -12.65
CA ASN A 284 -26.49 -3.19 -12.95
C ASN A 284 -26.55 -2.39 -11.65
N VAL A 285 -25.66 -1.39 -11.54
CA VAL A 285 -25.65 -0.45 -10.42
C VAL A 285 -26.63 0.68 -10.71
N ASP A 286 -27.43 1.04 -9.70
CA ASP A 286 -28.39 2.15 -9.75
C ASP A 286 -27.67 3.48 -10.07
N ALA A 287 -28.10 4.20 -11.11
CA ALA A 287 -27.51 5.49 -11.49
C ALA A 287 -27.60 6.52 -10.35
N VAL A 288 -28.69 6.50 -9.57
CA VAL A 288 -28.88 7.40 -8.43
C VAL A 288 -27.81 7.17 -7.36
N LEU A 289 -27.38 5.92 -7.15
CA LEU A 289 -26.28 5.60 -6.23
C LEU A 289 -25.01 6.31 -6.66
N ILE A 290 -24.70 6.23 -7.96
CA ILE A 290 -23.46 6.75 -8.54
C ILE A 290 -23.44 8.26 -8.44
N ASP A 291 -24.53 8.94 -8.82
CA ASP A 291 -24.62 10.40 -8.79
C ASP A 291 -24.58 10.94 -7.35
N THR A 292 -25.30 10.28 -6.43
CA THR A 292 -25.24 10.61 -5.00
C THR A 292 -23.84 10.42 -4.44
N MET A 293 -23.17 9.33 -4.83
CA MET A 293 -21.80 9.07 -4.40
C MET A 293 -20.81 10.06 -4.98
N GLN A 294 -20.91 10.46 -6.25
CA GLN A 294 -20.05 11.49 -6.81
C GLN A 294 -20.19 12.82 -6.04
N ASN A 295 -21.41 13.21 -5.68
CA ASN A 295 -21.63 14.40 -4.85
C ASN A 295 -20.94 14.24 -3.47
N TYR A 296 -21.18 13.11 -2.80
CA TYR A 296 -20.59 12.80 -1.49
C TYR A 296 -19.06 12.81 -1.48
N LEU A 297 -18.43 12.16 -2.46
CA LEU A 297 -16.97 12.04 -2.56
C LEU A 297 -16.28 13.41 -2.76
N ALA A 298 -16.99 14.41 -3.31
CA ALA A 298 -16.47 15.76 -3.48
C ALA A 298 -16.79 16.69 -2.31
N ASN A 299 -18.02 16.63 -1.80
CA ASN A 299 -18.57 17.67 -0.93
C ASN A 299 -18.75 17.23 0.52
N LYS A 300 -18.46 15.97 0.87
CA LYS A 300 -18.76 15.38 2.19
C LYS A 300 -20.25 15.44 2.56
N SER A 301 -21.11 15.64 1.57
CA SER A 301 -22.54 15.78 1.77
C SER A 301 -23.31 15.13 0.64
N PHE A 302 -24.54 14.73 0.93
CA PHE A 302 -25.42 14.12 -0.05
C PHE A 302 -26.85 14.60 0.14
N ASN A 303 -27.57 14.71 -0.98
CA ASN A 303 -28.95 15.17 -1.01
C ASN A 303 -29.85 13.97 -1.30
N ARG A 304 -30.55 13.48 -0.28
CA ARG A 304 -31.51 12.39 -0.47
C ARG A 304 -32.59 12.39 0.61
N GLY A 305 -33.83 12.67 0.21
CA GLY A 305 -34.94 12.88 1.14
C GLY A 305 -35.33 14.35 1.19
N LYS A 306 -35.68 14.86 2.38
CA LYS A 306 -36.13 16.23 2.62
C LYS A 306 -35.00 17.23 2.88
N GLY A 307 -33.74 16.79 3.01
CA GLY A 307 -32.61 17.66 3.33
C GLY A 307 -31.24 17.17 2.85
N THR A 308 -30.24 18.02 3.07
CA THR A 308 -28.82 17.72 2.88
C THR A 308 -28.26 17.09 4.15
N HIS A 309 -27.55 15.98 4.01
CA HIS A 309 -26.86 15.33 5.13
C HIS A 309 -25.36 15.42 4.92
N GLU A 310 -24.64 15.81 5.98
CA GLU A 310 -23.19 15.81 6.02
C GLU A 310 -22.67 14.51 6.65
N ALA A 311 -21.54 14.01 6.15
CA ALA A 311 -20.88 12.83 6.66
C ALA A 311 -19.37 12.90 6.37
N SER A 312 -18.56 12.31 7.26
CA SER A 312 -17.10 12.35 7.16
C SER A 312 -16.48 11.01 6.74
N ALA A 313 -17.29 9.98 6.49
CA ALA A 313 -16.83 8.64 6.13
C ALA A 313 -15.91 8.65 4.89
N SER A 314 -14.79 7.96 4.99
CA SER A 314 -13.88 7.66 3.90
C SER A 314 -14.38 6.46 3.10
N MET A 315 -14.11 6.45 1.80
CA MET A 315 -14.54 5.39 0.89
C MET A 315 -13.34 4.65 0.36
N SER A 316 -13.29 3.33 0.57
CA SER A 316 -12.21 2.48 0.07
C SER A 316 -12.75 1.48 -0.93
N PHE A 317 -12.18 1.45 -2.13
CA PHE A 317 -12.56 0.51 -3.18
C PHE A 317 -11.42 -0.48 -3.39
N VAL A 318 -11.67 -1.76 -3.10
CA VAL A 318 -10.65 -2.81 -3.12
C VAL A 318 -11.10 -3.93 -4.06
N GLY A 319 -10.24 -4.31 -4.99
CA GLY A 319 -10.57 -5.32 -6.01
C GLY A 319 -9.34 -6.00 -6.58
N ASN A 320 -9.55 -7.05 -7.38
CA ASN A 320 -8.48 -7.71 -8.12
C ASN A 320 -8.33 -7.13 -9.52
N THR A 321 -7.09 -7.12 -10.02
CA THR A 321 -6.81 -6.82 -11.43
C THR A 321 -7.17 -8.02 -12.31
N LYS A 322 -7.84 -7.78 -13.44
CA LYS A 322 -8.16 -8.79 -14.46
C LYS A 322 -6.92 -9.22 -15.24
N HIS A 323 -6.10 -8.26 -15.67
CA HIS A 323 -4.87 -8.52 -16.43
C HIS A 323 -3.62 -8.02 -15.70
N THR A 324 -2.45 -8.33 -16.27
CA THR A 324 -1.17 -7.81 -15.78
C THR A 324 -1.04 -6.32 -16.10
N VAL A 325 -0.29 -5.58 -15.28
CA VAL A 325 -0.07 -4.14 -15.49
C VAL A 325 0.48 -3.82 -16.89
N PRO A 326 1.50 -4.53 -17.43
CA PRO A 326 1.98 -4.25 -18.78
C PRO A 326 0.91 -4.44 -19.86
N TYR A 327 0.00 -5.41 -19.67
CA TYR A 327 -1.13 -5.59 -20.58
C TYR A 327 -2.12 -4.43 -20.48
N MET A 328 -2.50 -4.04 -19.25
CA MET A 328 -3.47 -2.95 -19.04
C MET A 328 -2.97 -1.62 -19.57
N LEU A 329 -1.70 -1.28 -19.33
CA LEU A 329 -1.09 -0.04 -19.84
C LEU A 329 -1.07 0.01 -21.38
N LYS A 330 -0.95 -1.14 -22.06
CA LYS A 330 -0.88 -1.22 -23.51
C LYS A 330 -2.24 -1.32 -24.21
N ASN A 331 -3.21 -1.99 -23.59
CA ASN A 331 -4.45 -2.40 -24.28
C ASN A 331 -5.73 -1.84 -23.64
N SER A 332 -5.67 -1.28 -22.44
CA SER A 332 -6.85 -0.80 -21.71
C SER A 332 -6.47 0.34 -20.76
N HIS A 333 -6.74 0.18 -19.46
CA HIS A 333 -6.43 1.12 -18.39
C HIS A 333 -6.49 0.39 -17.04
N LEU A 334 -5.86 0.94 -16.00
CA LEU A 334 -5.74 0.28 -14.69
C LEU A 334 -7.10 0.08 -13.99
N PHE A 335 -8.11 0.88 -14.32
CA PHE A 335 -9.48 0.74 -13.79
C PHE A 335 -10.35 -0.35 -14.47
N GLU A 336 -9.83 -1.12 -15.44
CA GLU A 336 -10.66 -2.05 -16.26
C GLU A 336 -11.42 -3.14 -15.46
N SER A 337 -11.00 -3.34 -14.21
CA SER A 337 -11.53 -4.41 -13.36
C SER A 337 -12.81 -3.99 -12.63
N ILE A 338 -13.02 -2.69 -12.40
CA ILE A 338 -14.18 -2.18 -11.65
C ILE A 338 -15.48 -2.25 -12.49
N PRO A 339 -16.66 -2.10 -11.88
CA PRO A 339 -17.92 -2.09 -12.63
C PRO A 339 -17.97 -0.93 -13.64
N THR A 340 -18.38 -1.22 -14.88
CA THR A 340 -18.39 -0.25 -16.00
C THR A 340 -19.20 1.01 -15.72
N SER A 341 -20.24 0.92 -14.89
CA SER A 341 -21.04 2.07 -14.47
C SER A 341 -20.24 3.13 -13.69
N PHE A 342 -19.14 2.72 -13.04
CA PHE A 342 -18.21 3.59 -12.30
C PHE A 342 -17.03 4.08 -13.14
N ILE A 343 -16.82 3.54 -14.34
CA ILE A 343 -15.78 4.02 -15.28
C ILE A 343 -16.30 5.29 -15.94
N LYS A 344 -16.27 6.40 -15.18
CA LYS A 344 -16.67 7.74 -15.61
C LYS A 344 -15.65 8.74 -15.07
N GLY A 345 -15.24 9.70 -15.90
CA GLY A 345 -14.27 10.74 -15.51
C GLY A 345 -14.67 11.45 -14.21
N ALA A 346 -15.95 11.80 -14.06
CA ALA A 346 -16.46 12.45 -12.85
C ALA A 346 -16.28 11.62 -11.56
N PHE A 347 -16.44 10.29 -11.61
CA PHE A 347 -16.24 9.45 -10.43
C PHE A 347 -14.74 9.26 -10.15
N LEU A 348 -13.98 8.87 -11.17
CA LEU A 348 -12.56 8.53 -11.03
C LEU A 348 -11.71 9.74 -10.61
N ASP A 349 -12.03 10.94 -11.09
CA ASP A 349 -11.35 12.19 -10.72
C ASP A 349 -11.49 12.55 -9.23
N ARG A 350 -12.44 11.94 -8.51
CA ARG A 350 -12.62 12.12 -7.06
C ARG A 350 -11.83 11.11 -6.21
N ILE A 351 -11.14 10.15 -6.83
CA ILE A 351 -10.24 9.24 -6.11
C ILE A 351 -8.97 10.01 -5.72
N HIS A 352 -8.67 10.10 -4.42
CA HIS A 352 -7.49 10.82 -3.96
C HIS A 352 -6.20 10.01 -4.19
N LEU A 353 -6.26 8.70 -3.92
CA LEU A 353 -5.12 7.81 -4.04
C LEU A 353 -5.49 6.52 -4.76
N TYR A 354 -4.76 6.21 -5.83
CA TYR A 354 -4.67 4.87 -6.38
C TYR A 354 -3.43 4.17 -5.80
N ASN A 355 -3.65 3.25 -4.87
CA ASN A 355 -2.61 2.44 -4.24
C ASN A 355 -2.24 1.24 -5.15
N PRO A 356 -0.98 1.07 -5.55
CA PRO A 356 -0.57 0.06 -6.53
C PRO A 356 -0.44 -1.34 -5.90
N GLY A 357 -1.58 -2.01 -5.71
CA GLY A 357 -1.65 -3.33 -5.04
C GLY A 357 -0.85 -4.44 -5.72
N TRP A 358 -0.47 -4.29 -7.00
CA TRP A 358 0.40 -5.21 -7.74
C TRP A 358 1.87 -5.18 -7.33
N GLU A 359 2.29 -4.15 -6.61
CA GLU A 359 3.68 -4.06 -6.17
C GLU A 359 3.94 -4.88 -4.90
N ILE A 360 2.89 -5.16 -4.12
CA ILE A 360 2.96 -6.01 -2.93
C ILE A 360 3.11 -7.48 -3.36
N LYS A 361 4.20 -8.12 -2.89
CA LYS A 361 4.40 -9.57 -3.06
C LYS A 361 3.25 -10.34 -2.40
N MET A 362 2.87 -11.46 -3.01
CA MET A 362 1.90 -12.38 -2.43
C MET A 362 2.36 -12.81 -1.04
N LEU A 363 1.49 -12.62 -0.04
CA LEU A 363 1.81 -12.88 1.36
C LEU A 363 1.96 -14.39 1.58
N LYS A 364 3.05 -14.76 2.25
CA LYS A 364 3.38 -16.13 2.65
C LYS A 364 3.38 -16.22 4.17
N LYS A 365 3.54 -17.43 4.72
CA LYS A 365 3.57 -17.65 6.18
C LYS A 365 4.62 -16.79 6.90
N ASN A 366 5.76 -16.51 6.27
CA ASN A 366 6.82 -15.66 6.81
C ASN A 366 6.58 -14.15 6.64
N SER A 367 5.52 -13.75 5.92
CA SER A 367 5.08 -12.37 5.77
C SER A 367 4.29 -11.87 6.97
N PHE A 368 3.82 -12.75 7.86
CA PHE A 368 3.05 -12.38 9.04
C PHE A 368 3.95 -12.11 10.24
N SER A 369 3.62 -11.07 10.99
CA SER A 369 4.36 -10.64 12.16
C SER A 369 4.27 -11.66 13.30
N LYS A 370 5.40 -11.91 13.97
CA LYS A 370 5.48 -12.52 15.30
C LYS A 370 5.92 -11.53 16.38
N GLY A 371 6.14 -10.27 16.01
CA GLY A 371 6.54 -9.21 16.93
C GLY A 371 5.35 -8.58 17.66
N TYR A 372 5.67 -7.74 18.64
CA TYR A 372 4.71 -6.90 19.33
C TYR A 372 4.29 -5.72 18.44
N GLY A 373 2.98 -5.53 18.33
CA GLY A 373 2.36 -4.36 17.70
C GLY A 373 1.26 -3.81 18.59
N LEU A 374 0.74 -2.62 18.29
CA LEU A 374 -0.37 -2.05 19.06
C LEU A 374 -1.59 -2.96 18.99
N ILE A 375 -2.34 -3.03 20.09
CA ILE A 375 -3.66 -3.65 20.11
C ILE A 375 -4.54 -2.93 19.08
N THR A 376 -5.24 -3.70 18.26
CA THR A 376 -5.99 -3.20 17.10
C THR A 376 -7.01 -2.13 17.48
N ASP A 377 -7.75 -2.32 18.58
CA ASP A 377 -8.70 -1.33 19.06
C ASP A 377 -8.03 -0.02 19.54
N TYR A 378 -6.82 -0.10 20.10
CA TYR A 378 -6.03 1.08 20.49
C TYR A 378 -5.68 1.92 19.28
N ILE A 379 -5.02 1.31 18.29
CA ILE A 379 -4.61 2.04 17.09
C ILE A 379 -5.83 2.55 16.33
N ALA A 380 -6.91 1.78 16.25
CA ALA A 380 -8.12 2.22 15.56
C ALA A 380 -8.71 3.50 16.17
N ALA A 381 -8.72 3.60 17.50
CA ALA A 381 -9.24 4.78 18.16
C ALA A 381 -8.23 5.95 18.20
N VAL A 382 -6.92 5.69 18.16
CA VAL A 382 -5.91 6.74 17.85
C VAL A 382 -6.14 7.32 16.45
N LEU A 383 -6.34 6.46 15.44
CA LEU A 383 -6.59 6.90 14.07
C LEU A 383 -7.90 7.68 13.96
N HIS A 384 -8.95 7.26 14.68
CA HIS A 384 -10.22 7.98 14.78
C HIS A 384 -10.03 9.42 15.31
N GLU A 385 -9.33 9.59 16.44
CA GLU A 385 -9.07 10.92 17.01
C GLU A 385 -8.20 11.78 16.08
N MET A 386 -7.21 11.18 15.43
CA MET A 386 -6.35 11.85 14.43
C MET A 386 -7.10 12.37 13.20
N ARG A 387 -8.35 11.94 12.95
CA ARG A 387 -9.19 12.52 11.88
C ARG A 387 -9.53 13.98 12.15
N ASN A 388 -9.57 14.40 13.42
CA ASN A 388 -9.88 15.77 13.81
C ASN A 388 -8.69 16.73 13.64
N ASP A 389 -7.51 16.19 13.34
CA ASP A 389 -6.28 16.93 13.07
C ASP A 389 -6.05 17.05 11.54
N ASP A 390 -6.20 18.26 11.01
CA ASP A 390 -5.98 18.59 9.61
C ASP A 390 -4.55 19.15 9.39
N ARG A 391 -3.73 18.38 8.67
CA ARG A 391 -2.34 18.74 8.34
C ARG A 391 -2.14 18.98 6.85
N THR A 392 -3.21 19.13 6.07
CA THR A 392 -3.13 19.31 4.62
C THR A 392 -2.32 20.55 4.20
N ALA A 393 -2.29 21.59 5.03
CA ALA A 393 -1.55 22.83 4.75
C ALA A 393 -0.03 22.68 4.86
N VAL A 394 0.48 21.70 5.62
CA VAL A 394 1.93 21.53 5.89
C VAL A 394 2.71 21.25 4.60
N LEU A 395 2.09 20.62 3.60
CA LEU A 395 2.72 20.38 2.29
C LEU A 395 3.24 21.66 1.64
N ASN A 396 2.59 22.80 1.87
CA ASN A 396 2.94 24.08 1.25
C ASN A 396 4.31 24.61 1.72
N ASP A 397 4.87 24.09 2.83
CA ASP A 397 6.20 24.46 3.32
C ASP A 397 7.32 23.74 2.54
N TYR A 398 6.98 22.69 1.79
CA TYR A 398 7.93 21.80 1.11
C TYR A 398 7.85 21.90 -0.41
N ALA A 399 6.64 21.90 -0.98
CA ALA A 399 6.45 21.75 -2.41
C ALA A 399 5.41 22.72 -2.97
N LYS A 400 5.77 23.40 -4.07
CA LYS A 400 4.84 24.17 -4.88
C LYS A 400 4.62 23.47 -6.22
N PHE A 401 3.46 22.85 -6.35
CA PHE A 401 3.05 22.13 -7.55
C PHE A 401 2.71 23.07 -8.72
N ASP A 402 2.85 22.55 -9.94
CA ASP A 402 2.54 23.28 -11.19
C ASP A 402 1.08 23.76 -11.23
N GLY A 403 0.85 24.96 -11.78
CA GLY A 403 -0.47 25.60 -11.80
C GLY A 403 -1.50 24.94 -12.73
N SER A 404 -1.09 23.98 -13.55
CA SER A 404 -2.01 23.18 -14.37
C SER A 404 -2.78 22.12 -13.56
N LEU A 405 -2.34 21.78 -12.34
CA LEU A 405 -3.05 20.84 -11.48
C LEU A 405 -4.37 21.46 -10.99
N SER A 406 -5.46 20.69 -11.06
CA SER A 406 -6.75 21.17 -10.56
C SER A 406 -6.76 21.21 -9.03
N GLU A 407 -7.72 21.93 -8.44
CA GLU A 407 -7.91 21.91 -6.98
C GLU A 407 -8.19 20.50 -6.43
N ARG A 408 -8.80 19.62 -7.22
CA ARG A 408 -8.98 18.20 -6.83
C ARG A 408 -7.65 17.46 -6.80
N ASP A 409 -6.76 17.74 -7.74
CA ASP A 409 -5.42 17.16 -7.75
C ASP A 409 -4.62 17.63 -6.53
N HIS A 410 -4.62 18.94 -6.25
CA HIS A 410 -3.98 19.49 -5.06
C HIS A 410 -4.56 18.90 -3.76
N LEU A 411 -5.90 18.82 -3.65
CA LEU A 411 -6.55 18.25 -2.47
C LEU A 411 -6.17 16.78 -2.26
N ALA A 412 -6.16 15.99 -3.32
CA ALA A 412 -5.77 14.58 -3.27
C ALA A 412 -4.34 14.38 -2.77
N ILE A 413 -3.40 15.17 -3.31
CA ILE A 413 -1.99 15.13 -2.90
C ILE A 413 -1.84 15.58 -1.44
N ARG A 414 -2.44 16.72 -1.06
CA ARG A 414 -2.37 17.24 0.31
C ARG A 414 -2.97 16.28 1.34
N LYS A 415 -4.13 15.66 1.05
CA LYS A 415 -4.73 14.65 1.94
C LYS A 415 -3.85 13.41 2.08
N THR A 416 -3.25 12.94 0.99
CA THR A 416 -2.37 11.78 1.04
C THR A 416 -1.11 12.06 1.84
N PHE A 417 -0.49 13.22 1.62
CA PHE A 417 0.64 13.71 2.42
C PHE A 417 0.28 13.83 3.90
N SER A 418 -0.83 14.50 4.22
CA SER A 418 -1.33 14.69 5.59
C SER A 418 -1.56 13.35 6.29
N GLY A 419 -2.21 12.40 5.64
CA GLY A 419 -2.46 11.09 6.23
C GLY A 419 -1.17 10.29 6.47
N MET A 420 -0.24 10.29 5.51
CA MET A 420 1.06 9.63 5.69
C MET A 420 1.89 10.30 6.81
N MET A 421 1.85 11.63 6.89
CA MET A 421 2.46 12.39 7.98
C MET A 421 1.86 12.01 9.33
N LYS A 422 0.54 11.94 9.46
CA LYS A 422 -0.12 11.54 10.72
C LYS A 422 0.25 10.11 11.16
N LEU A 423 0.48 9.21 10.21
CA LEU A 423 0.90 7.83 10.51
C LEU A 423 2.37 7.74 10.92
N ILE A 424 3.28 8.32 10.12
CA ILE A 424 4.73 8.11 10.28
C ILE A 424 5.37 9.16 11.20
N TYR A 425 4.84 10.39 11.21
CA TYR A 425 5.31 11.52 12.01
C TYR A 425 4.14 12.16 12.78
N PRO A 426 3.47 11.42 13.68
CA PRO A 426 2.33 11.95 14.44
C PRO A 426 2.70 13.17 15.29
N ASP A 427 3.98 13.37 15.63
CA ASP A 427 4.52 14.55 16.32
C ASP A 427 4.87 15.73 15.40
N GLY A 428 4.71 15.56 14.09
CA GLY A 428 4.98 16.56 13.06
C GLY A 428 6.45 16.83 12.79
N LYS A 429 7.37 16.06 13.38
CA LYS A 429 8.82 16.25 13.21
C LYS A 429 9.34 15.34 12.11
N MET A 430 9.71 15.93 10.98
CA MET A 430 10.34 15.25 9.85
C MET A 430 11.49 16.08 9.30
N THR A 431 12.50 15.40 8.77
CA THR A 431 13.53 16.04 7.94
C THR A 431 12.96 16.41 6.58
N ASP A 432 13.62 17.31 5.85
CA ASP A 432 13.21 17.67 4.49
C ASP A 432 13.17 16.45 3.56
N GLN A 433 14.15 15.55 3.65
CA GLN A 433 14.20 14.32 2.84
C GLN A 433 12.99 13.41 3.11
N GLU A 434 12.64 13.22 4.38
CA GLU A 434 11.47 12.44 4.79
C GLU A 434 10.17 13.08 4.31
N ALA A 435 10.07 14.42 4.34
CA ALA A 435 8.92 15.14 3.81
C ALA A 435 8.76 14.94 2.30
N TYR A 436 9.85 15.05 1.54
CA TYR A 436 9.82 14.86 0.08
C TYR A 436 9.47 13.42 -0.31
N GLU A 437 9.85 12.43 0.48
CA GLU A 437 9.40 11.05 0.27
C GLU A 437 7.86 10.93 0.37
N LEU A 438 7.24 11.61 1.33
CA LEU A 438 5.78 11.64 1.45
C LEU A 438 5.11 12.41 0.30
N VAL A 439 5.71 13.54 -0.12
CA VAL A 439 5.22 14.36 -1.24
C VAL A 439 5.26 13.55 -2.54
N ASP A 440 6.37 12.86 -2.82
CA ASP A 440 6.56 12.06 -4.02
C ASP A 440 5.56 10.90 -4.07
N PHE A 441 5.38 10.18 -2.95
CA PHE A 441 4.39 9.09 -2.86
C PHE A 441 2.96 9.60 -3.09
N ALA A 442 2.60 10.74 -2.49
CA ALA A 442 1.29 11.36 -2.65
C ALA A 442 1.03 11.81 -4.10
N ALA A 443 2.01 12.47 -4.71
CA ALA A 443 1.93 12.92 -6.09
C ALA A 443 1.88 11.75 -7.08
N GLU A 444 2.67 10.70 -6.87
CA GLU A 444 2.68 9.50 -7.70
C GLU A 444 1.30 8.81 -7.67
N GLY A 445 0.74 8.67 -6.47
CA GLY A 445 -0.57 8.08 -6.25
C GLY A 445 -1.71 8.82 -6.96
N ARG A 446 -1.65 10.16 -6.99
CA ARG A 446 -2.63 10.98 -7.71
C ARG A 446 -2.37 11.01 -9.22
N LYS A 447 -1.10 11.06 -9.65
CA LYS A 447 -0.72 10.97 -11.07
C LYS A 447 -1.27 9.70 -11.70
N ARG A 448 -1.18 8.57 -11.00
CA ARG A 448 -1.77 7.29 -11.44
C ARG A 448 -3.26 7.40 -11.74
N VAL A 449 -4.04 8.18 -10.99
CA VAL A 449 -5.46 8.40 -11.32
C VAL A 449 -5.59 9.21 -12.60
N LYS A 450 -4.84 10.31 -12.73
CA LYS A 450 -4.94 11.24 -13.86
C LYS A 450 -4.45 10.65 -15.17
N ASP A 451 -3.35 9.90 -15.15
CA ASP A 451 -2.83 9.22 -16.35
C ASP A 451 -3.87 8.26 -16.94
N GLN A 452 -4.63 7.57 -16.09
CA GLN A 452 -5.69 6.67 -16.55
C GLN A 452 -6.95 7.42 -16.98
N LEU A 453 -7.23 8.59 -16.39
CA LEU A 453 -8.32 9.46 -16.85
C LEU A 453 -8.09 9.93 -18.28
N TYR A 454 -6.85 10.27 -18.66
CA TYR A 454 -6.54 10.64 -20.04
C TYR A 454 -6.84 9.50 -21.04
N VAL A 455 -6.66 8.24 -20.63
CA VAL A 455 -6.98 7.08 -21.47
C VAL A 455 -8.48 6.80 -21.53
N ILE A 456 -9.21 7.05 -20.44
CA ILE A 456 -10.64 6.72 -20.30
C ILE A 456 -11.54 7.82 -20.88
N ASP A 457 -11.13 9.08 -20.77
CA ASP A 457 -11.93 10.25 -21.09
C ASP A 457 -11.06 11.33 -21.75
N GLU A 458 -11.09 11.36 -23.08
CA GLU A 458 -10.30 12.27 -23.92
C GLU A 458 -10.53 13.75 -23.59
N THR A 459 -11.65 14.11 -22.95
CA THR A 459 -11.91 15.51 -22.57
C THR A 459 -10.86 16.06 -21.60
N PHE A 460 -10.22 15.19 -20.82
CA PHE A 460 -9.13 15.58 -19.93
C PHE A 460 -7.83 15.89 -20.69
N MET A 461 -7.67 15.47 -21.95
CA MET A 461 -6.50 15.80 -22.77
C MET A 461 -6.51 17.23 -23.30
N ALA A 462 -7.62 17.96 -23.21
CA ALA A 462 -7.70 19.35 -23.66
C ALA A 462 -6.70 20.25 -22.91
N GLU A 463 -6.48 19.99 -21.61
CA GLU A 463 -5.53 20.72 -20.76
C GLU A 463 -4.72 19.72 -19.91
N PRO A 464 -3.66 19.10 -20.47
CA PRO A 464 -2.91 18.08 -19.77
C PRO A 464 -2.13 18.67 -18.60
N THR A 465 -2.35 18.11 -17.42
CA THR A 465 -1.70 18.56 -16.18
C THR A 465 -0.26 18.08 -16.10
N LYS A 466 0.66 18.96 -15.68
CA LYS A 466 2.07 18.62 -15.45
C LYS A 466 2.26 18.22 -13.99
N PHE A 467 2.54 16.94 -13.74
CA PHE A 467 2.86 16.45 -12.40
C PHE A 467 4.31 16.77 -12.03
N LYS A 468 4.52 18.04 -11.69
CA LYS A 468 5.81 18.59 -11.26
C LYS A 468 5.63 19.52 -10.08
N TYR A 469 6.67 19.65 -9.26
CA TYR A 469 6.70 20.66 -8.20
C TYR A 469 8.09 21.29 -8.06
N ILE A 470 8.11 22.52 -7.55
CA ILE A 470 9.32 23.20 -7.11
C ILE A 470 9.57 22.80 -5.66
N ASN A 471 10.72 22.19 -5.41
CA ASN A 471 11.22 21.92 -4.06
C ASN A 471 11.58 23.26 -3.40
N LEU A 472 10.82 23.68 -2.39
CA LEU A 472 10.97 25.01 -1.80
C LEU A 472 12.25 25.18 -0.97
N LYS A 473 12.90 24.08 -0.58
CA LYS A 473 14.17 24.11 0.17
C LYS A 473 15.38 24.27 -0.74
N THR A 474 15.32 23.71 -1.94
CA THR A 474 16.45 23.69 -2.89
C THR A 474 16.25 24.56 -4.13
N GLY A 475 15.00 24.90 -4.47
CA GLY A 475 14.62 25.63 -5.69
C GLY A 475 14.55 24.76 -6.94
N PHE A 476 14.88 23.47 -6.87
CA PHE A 476 14.87 22.58 -8.04
C PHE A 476 13.46 22.12 -8.41
N GLU A 477 13.23 21.98 -9.71
CA GLU A 477 12.02 21.35 -10.25
C GLU A 477 12.14 19.82 -10.18
N VAL A 478 11.15 19.16 -9.60
CA VAL A 478 11.02 17.71 -9.52
C VAL A 478 9.84 17.27 -10.37
N SER A 479 10.09 16.31 -11.28
CA SER A 479 9.04 15.69 -12.10
C SER A 479 8.65 14.33 -11.53
N ILE A 480 7.34 14.09 -11.43
CA ILE A 480 6.78 12.86 -10.88
C ILE A 480 6.32 11.96 -12.01
N GLU A 481 6.70 10.70 -11.92
CA GLU A 481 6.31 9.64 -12.86
C GLU A 481 5.87 8.40 -12.08
N THR A 482 4.97 7.59 -12.62
CA THR A 482 4.51 6.37 -11.95
C THR A 482 5.50 5.22 -12.16
N LEU A 483 5.67 4.35 -11.16
CA LEU A 483 6.64 3.25 -11.27
C LEU A 483 6.30 2.30 -12.42
N GLU A 484 5.02 2.05 -12.66
CA GLU A 484 4.56 1.21 -13.76
C GLU A 484 4.85 1.81 -15.12
N GLN A 485 4.80 3.12 -15.30
CA GLN A 485 5.22 3.76 -16.54
C GLN A 485 6.73 3.61 -16.71
N VAL A 486 7.54 4.02 -15.71
CA VAL A 486 9.01 3.90 -15.78
C VAL A 486 9.47 2.46 -16.05
N SER A 487 8.81 1.49 -15.43
CA SER A 487 9.15 0.07 -15.57
C SER A 487 8.74 -0.53 -16.92
N ASN A 488 7.79 0.09 -17.62
CA ASN A 488 7.22 -0.39 -18.88
C ASN A 488 7.43 0.58 -20.06
N GLN A 489 8.23 1.65 -19.90
CA GLN A 489 8.60 2.55 -20.99
C GLN A 489 9.13 1.73 -22.17
N ALA A 490 8.48 1.93 -23.31
CA ALA A 490 8.22 0.88 -24.28
C ALA A 490 9.43 0.47 -25.14
N VAL A 491 9.38 -0.77 -25.62
CA VAL A 491 9.66 -1.08 -27.02
C VAL A 491 8.63 -0.30 -27.86
N GLU A 492 8.83 1.01 -28.01
CA GLU A 492 8.15 1.84 -28.99
C GLU A 492 9.18 2.20 -30.06
N HIS A 493 8.85 1.85 -31.29
CA HIS A 493 9.59 2.32 -32.45
C HIS A 493 9.60 3.84 -32.44
N THR A 494 10.80 4.41 -32.45
CA THR A 494 11.08 5.79 -32.86
C THR A 494 10.19 6.18 -34.04
N THR A 495 9.11 6.90 -33.75
CA THR A 495 8.43 7.75 -34.71
C THR A 495 8.74 9.17 -34.28
N THR A 496 9.73 9.71 -34.99
CA THR A 496 9.94 11.12 -35.32
C THR A 496 9.64 12.15 -34.24
N GLU A 497 10.73 12.70 -33.70
CA GLU A 497 10.81 14.06 -33.15
C GLU A 497 10.16 15.06 -34.13
N ASP A 498 9.13 15.76 -33.67
CA ASP A 498 8.65 17.00 -34.30
C ASP A 498 9.69 18.10 -34.08
N ASN A 499 10.36 18.47 -35.16
CA ASN A 499 11.05 19.74 -35.33
C ASN A 499 10.47 20.40 -36.58
N THR A 500 9.88 21.58 -36.41
CA THR A 500 9.76 22.77 -37.29
C THR A 500 8.40 23.42 -37.06
N GLU A 501 8.32 24.56 -36.37
CA GLU A 501 8.51 25.92 -36.91
C GLU A 501 7.56 26.26 -38.07
N GLU A 502 6.66 27.19 -37.74
CA GLU A 502 5.95 28.18 -38.55
C GLU A 502 6.02 28.09 -40.08
N ALA A 503 4.86 27.90 -40.72
CA ALA A 503 4.49 28.63 -41.93
C ALA A 503 2.96 28.62 -42.10
N GLU A 504 2.41 29.81 -42.26
CA GLU A 504 0.99 30.10 -42.51
C GLU A 504 0.51 29.63 -43.90
N THR A 505 -0.83 29.70 -44.04
CA THR A 505 -1.64 29.87 -45.27
C THR A 505 -2.09 28.65 -46.09
N SER A 506 -3.38 28.34 -45.86
CA SER A 506 -4.49 28.39 -46.83
C SER A 506 -4.85 27.16 -47.69
N THR A 507 -6.12 26.76 -47.47
CA THR A 507 -7.17 26.35 -48.42
C THR A 507 -7.18 24.95 -49.03
N GLU A 508 -8.17 24.19 -48.54
CA GLU A 508 -9.29 23.59 -49.29
C GLU A 508 -9.07 22.39 -50.23
N ASN A 509 -9.71 21.30 -49.78
CA ASN A 509 -10.75 20.52 -50.45
C ASN A 509 -10.42 19.49 -51.56
N ASN A 510 -10.92 18.30 -51.24
CA ASN A 510 -11.77 17.44 -52.06
C ASN A 510 -11.18 16.27 -52.85
N GLU A 511 -11.58 15.09 -52.36
CA GLU A 511 -12.34 14.05 -53.08
C GLU A 511 -11.60 12.96 -53.88
N THR A 512 -11.66 11.76 -53.27
CA THR A 512 -12.26 10.50 -53.78
C THR A 512 -11.66 9.73 -54.96
N SER A 513 -11.48 8.41 -54.72
CA SER A 513 -11.78 7.26 -55.61
C SER A 513 -10.61 6.39 -56.10
N THR A 514 -10.29 5.36 -55.31
CA THR A 514 -10.34 3.90 -55.63
C THR A 514 -10.05 3.33 -57.04
N VAL A 515 -9.13 2.33 -57.05
CA VAL A 515 -8.91 1.13 -57.93
C VAL A 515 -8.53 1.38 -59.42
N VAL A 516 -7.61 0.70 -60.13
CA VAL A 516 -7.17 -0.72 -60.21
C VAL A 516 -5.72 -0.81 -60.75
N ALA A 517 -5.07 -1.92 -60.39
CA ALA A 517 -3.74 -2.38 -60.79
C ALA A 517 -3.45 -2.49 -62.31
N ASN A 518 -2.17 -2.34 -62.66
CA ASN A 518 -1.51 -3.14 -63.69
C ASN A 518 -0.03 -3.35 -63.36
N ALA A 519 0.44 -4.56 -63.69
CA ALA A 519 1.75 -5.13 -63.37
C ALA A 519 2.88 -4.56 -64.23
N GLU A 520 4.11 -4.56 -63.70
CA GLU A 520 5.29 -5.20 -64.31
C GLU A 520 6.53 -5.06 -63.42
N GLY A 521 7.41 -6.06 -63.51
CA GLY A 521 8.51 -6.31 -62.60
C GLY A 521 9.64 -5.27 -62.62
N GLY A 522 10.22 -5.07 -61.44
CA GLY A 522 11.46 -4.33 -61.26
C GLY A 522 11.98 -4.55 -59.84
N SER A 523 13.05 -5.35 -59.75
CA SER A 523 13.83 -5.55 -58.53
C SER A 523 14.35 -4.22 -57.99
N ASN A 524 13.76 -3.70 -56.92
CA ASN A 524 14.32 -2.59 -56.15
C ASN A 524 14.60 -3.06 -54.72
N GLN A 525 15.85 -3.45 -54.50
CA GLN A 525 16.45 -3.52 -53.17
C GLN A 525 16.42 -2.10 -52.59
N HIS A 526 15.54 -1.86 -51.62
CA HIS A 526 15.66 -0.67 -50.78
C HIS A 526 16.99 -0.75 -50.02
N PRO A 527 17.83 0.30 -50.05
CA PRO A 527 19.05 0.32 -49.25
C PRO A 527 18.63 0.29 -47.78
N THR A 528 19.05 -0.76 -47.07
CA THR A 528 18.94 -0.84 -45.62
C THR A 528 19.60 0.41 -45.03
N LYS A 529 18.79 1.30 -44.46
CA LYS A 529 19.29 2.47 -43.71
C LYS A 529 20.28 1.93 -42.68
N ARG A 530 21.56 2.33 -42.82
CA ARG A 530 22.60 2.02 -41.83
C ARG A 530 22.06 2.40 -40.44
N PRO A 531 22.15 1.51 -39.44
CA PRO A 531 21.72 1.86 -38.09
C PRO A 531 22.50 3.09 -37.64
N ARG A 532 21.78 4.18 -37.32
CA ARG A 532 22.37 5.37 -36.68
C ARG A 532 23.03 4.89 -35.38
N ILE A 533 24.35 5.00 -35.29
CA ILE A 533 25.08 4.72 -34.04
C ILE A 533 24.61 5.78 -33.03
N PRO A 534 23.99 5.40 -31.91
CA PRO A 534 23.57 6.35 -30.89
C PRO A 534 24.79 7.08 -30.34
N ILE A 535 24.75 8.42 -30.33
CA ILE A 535 25.80 9.23 -29.71
C ILE A 535 25.68 9.03 -28.19
N LEU A 536 26.74 8.52 -27.57
CA LEU A 536 26.80 8.33 -26.12
C LEU A 536 26.88 9.71 -25.42
N GLN A 537 26.05 9.90 -24.41
CA GLN A 537 25.96 11.15 -23.65
C GLN A 537 26.30 10.92 -22.17
N GLU A 538 26.90 11.93 -21.55
CA GLU A 538 27.00 12.04 -20.10
C GLU A 538 25.61 12.25 -19.51
N LYS A 539 25.31 11.52 -18.43
CA LYS A 539 24.00 11.56 -17.80
C LYS A 539 24.06 11.01 -16.39
N SER A 540 23.11 11.40 -15.54
CA SER A 540 22.84 10.73 -14.28
C SER A 540 21.45 10.11 -14.33
N MET A 541 21.34 8.85 -13.93
CA MET A 541 20.11 8.08 -13.90
C MET A 541 19.83 7.67 -12.45
N SER A 542 18.59 7.85 -12.00
CA SER A 542 18.14 7.40 -10.68
C SER A 542 17.07 6.33 -10.84
N PHE A 543 17.22 5.23 -10.11
CA PHE A 543 16.35 4.06 -10.15
C PHE A 543 15.66 3.90 -8.81
N ARG A 544 14.35 3.65 -8.84
CA ARG A 544 13.52 3.59 -7.62
C ARG A 544 13.44 2.17 -7.08
N MET A 545 13.24 2.06 -5.77
CA MET A 545 12.98 0.77 -5.12
C MET A 545 11.80 0.05 -5.80
N GLY A 546 12.00 -1.21 -6.19
CA GLY A 546 10.97 -2.04 -6.82
C GLY A 546 10.85 -1.88 -8.34
N GLN A 547 11.59 -0.96 -8.98
CA GLN A 547 11.55 -0.74 -10.42
C GLN A 547 12.01 -1.99 -11.18
N THR A 548 11.31 -2.34 -12.27
CA THR A 548 11.72 -3.39 -13.20
C THR A 548 12.17 -2.79 -14.54
N GLY A 549 12.64 -3.62 -15.47
CA GLY A 549 13.13 -3.15 -16.78
C GLY A 549 14.59 -2.70 -16.80
N VAL A 550 15.31 -2.88 -15.67
CA VAL A 550 16.73 -2.56 -15.50
C VAL A 550 17.58 -3.81 -15.72
N SER A 551 18.62 -3.72 -16.54
CA SER A 551 19.61 -4.77 -16.76
C SER A 551 20.98 -4.18 -17.03
N TYR A 552 22.04 -4.95 -16.77
CA TYR A 552 23.40 -4.53 -17.09
C TYR A 552 23.58 -4.25 -18.58
N GLU A 553 22.90 -5.00 -19.45
CA GLU A 553 22.93 -4.77 -20.88
C GLU A 553 22.43 -3.36 -21.22
N LYS A 554 21.23 -2.98 -20.75
CA LYS A 554 20.67 -1.64 -21.00
C LYS A 554 21.48 -0.52 -20.36
N LEU A 555 22.07 -0.77 -19.19
CA LEU A 555 22.84 0.23 -18.46
C LEU A 555 24.23 0.44 -19.05
N PHE A 556 24.95 -0.64 -19.34
CA PHE A 556 26.40 -0.63 -19.49
C PHE A 556 26.86 -0.96 -20.91
N ALA A 557 26.18 -1.86 -21.63
CA ALA A 557 26.63 -2.32 -22.94
C ALA A 557 26.90 -1.18 -23.94
N PRO A 558 26.07 -0.12 -24.04
CA PRO A 558 26.34 0.99 -24.96
C PRO A 558 27.69 1.67 -24.70
N TYR A 559 28.10 1.79 -23.43
CA TYR A 559 29.32 2.49 -23.00
C TYR A 559 30.58 1.61 -23.07
N MET A 560 30.41 0.29 -23.20
CA MET A 560 31.49 -0.70 -23.19
C MET A 560 31.75 -1.34 -24.55
N ARG A 561 30.98 -0.97 -25.58
CA ARG A 561 31.02 -1.58 -26.91
C ARG A 561 32.41 -1.57 -27.55
N GLU A 562 33.15 -0.47 -27.42
CA GLU A 562 34.44 -0.25 -28.09
C GLU A 562 35.65 -0.37 -27.14
N ALA A 563 35.41 -0.63 -25.85
CA ALA A 563 36.49 -0.68 -24.86
C ALA A 563 37.44 -1.86 -25.11
N LYS A 564 38.74 -1.74 -24.90
CA LYS A 564 39.65 -2.91 -24.86
C LYS A 564 40.04 -3.28 -23.45
N GLU A 565 39.88 -2.34 -22.52
CA GLU A 565 40.14 -2.55 -21.11
C GLU A 565 38.99 -1.98 -20.29
N ILE A 566 38.43 -2.83 -19.42
CA ILE A 566 37.32 -2.50 -18.52
C ILE A 566 37.78 -2.79 -17.09
N THR A 567 37.69 -1.81 -16.22
CA THR A 567 38.03 -1.93 -14.80
C THR A 567 36.78 -1.75 -13.96
N VAL A 568 36.42 -2.77 -13.17
CA VAL A 568 35.33 -2.73 -12.20
C VAL A 568 35.93 -2.54 -10.81
N GLU A 569 35.59 -1.44 -10.15
CA GLU A 569 35.91 -1.19 -8.75
C GLU A 569 34.62 -1.36 -7.93
N ASP A 570 34.50 -2.48 -7.21
CA ASP A 570 33.37 -2.76 -6.32
C ASP A 570 33.86 -3.53 -5.08
N PRO A 571 33.87 -2.91 -3.89
CA PRO A 571 34.46 -3.52 -2.70
C PRO A 571 33.61 -4.66 -2.12
N TYR A 572 32.44 -4.97 -2.69
CA TYR A 572 31.50 -5.96 -2.19
C TYR A 572 31.31 -7.15 -3.14
N ILE A 573 32.22 -7.46 -4.07
CA ILE A 573 32.12 -8.72 -4.83
C ILE A 573 32.62 -9.87 -3.94
N ARG A 574 31.73 -10.36 -3.07
CA ARG A 574 32.06 -11.25 -1.94
C ARG A 574 31.08 -12.42 -1.79
N ALA A 575 29.80 -12.10 -1.58
CA ALA A 575 28.77 -13.11 -1.37
C ALA A 575 28.39 -13.79 -2.69
N SER A 576 27.84 -15.01 -2.63
CA SER A 576 27.52 -15.80 -3.83
C SER A 576 26.61 -15.08 -4.83
N TRP A 577 25.68 -14.22 -4.37
CA TRP A 577 24.83 -13.43 -5.28
C TRP A 577 25.57 -12.24 -5.90
N GLN A 578 26.57 -11.66 -5.22
CA GLN A 578 27.42 -10.59 -5.75
C GLN A 578 28.40 -11.14 -6.79
N ILE A 579 28.98 -12.30 -6.52
CA ILE A 579 29.78 -13.04 -7.51
C ILE A 579 28.93 -13.39 -8.72
N LYS A 580 27.70 -13.89 -8.52
CA LYS A 580 26.76 -14.15 -9.62
C LYS A 580 26.45 -12.88 -10.43
N ASN A 581 26.27 -11.73 -9.77
CA ASN A 581 26.09 -10.45 -10.45
C ASN A 581 27.32 -10.07 -11.29
N PHE A 582 28.53 -10.27 -10.77
CA PHE A 582 29.76 -10.07 -11.56
C PHE A 582 29.82 -11.01 -12.78
N MET A 583 29.44 -12.28 -12.62
CA MET A 583 29.36 -13.23 -13.74
C MET A 583 28.32 -12.82 -14.78
N GLU A 584 27.16 -12.31 -14.36
CA GLU A 584 26.15 -11.78 -15.28
C GLU A 584 26.62 -10.50 -15.99
N PHE A 585 27.49 -9.71 -15.36
CA PHE A 585 28.17 -8.58 -15.99
C PHE A 585 29.15 -9.06 -17.08
N ALA A 586 29.98 -10.06 -16.79
CA ALA A 586 30.87 -10.65 -17.79
C ALA A 586 30.10 -11.31 -18.95
N LEU A 587 29.01 -12.02 -18.65
CA LEU A 587 28.12 -12.61 -19.65
C LEU A 587 27.49 -11.55 -20.55
N MET A 588 27.13 -10.38 -20.00
CA MET A 588 26.65 -9.26 -20.80
C MET A 588 27.71 -8.79 -21.81
N LEU A 589 28.98 -8.72 -21.42
CA LEU A 589 30.07 -8.36 -22.34
C LEU A 589 30.17 -9.38 -23.48
N ILE A 590 30.12 -10.68 -23.17
CA ILE A 590 30.15 -11.77 -24.17
C ILE A 590 28.99 -11.64 -25.17
N ASN A 591 27.78 -11.32 -24.70
CA ASN A 591 26.59 -11.29 -25.55
C ASN A 591 26.47 -10.03 -26.42
N THR A 592 27.15 -8.94 -26.06
CA THR A 592 26.89 -7.62 -26.66
C THR A 592 28.02 -7.11 -27.55
N ARG A 593 29.18 -7.78 -27.55
CA ARG A 593 30.36 -7.39 -28.30
C ARG A 593 31.34 -8.56 -28.52
N PRO A 594 32.27 -8.46 -29.49
CA PRO A 594 33.44 -9.32 -29.53
C PRO A 594 34.30 -9.13 -28.28
N VAL A 595 34.79 -10.22 -27.72
CA VAL A 595 35.54 -10.24 -26.46
C VAL A 595 36.97 -10.76 -26.59
N ASP A 596 37.42 -11.13 -27.79
CA ASP A 596 38.81 -11.53 -28.04
C ASP A 596 39.77 -10.40 -27.60
N ASP A 597 40.77 -10.75 -26.80
CA ASP A 597 41.77 -9.84 -26.20
C ASP A 597 41.19 -8.75 -25.27
N LEU A 598 39.96 -8.92 -24.76
CA LEU A 598 39.37 -7.99 -23.81
C LEU A 598 40.02 -8.16 -22.42
N LYS A 599 40.55 -7.07 -21.87
CA LYS A 599 41.06 -7.04 -20.50
C LYS A 599 39.97 -6.64 -19.52
N LEU A 600 39.66 -7.52 -18.59
CA LEU A 600 38.71 -7.27 -17.50
C LEU A 600 39.45 -7.26 -16.17
N ASN A 601 39.46 -6.12 -15.49
CA ASN A 601 40.12 -5.96 -14.20
C ASN A 601 39.07 -5.78 -13.10
N LEU A 602 39.14 -6.55 -12.02
CA LEU A 602 38.32 -6.38 -10.82
C LEU A 602 39.17 -5.89 -9.64
N PHE A 603 38.75 -4.80 -9.02
CA PHE A 603 39.17 -4.43 -7.67
C PHE A 603 38.02 -4.74 -6.71
N THR A 604 38.29 -5.55 -5.69
CA THR A 604 37.33 -5.92 -4.64
C THR A 604 38.02 -5.95 -3.27
N ASN A 605 37.29 -6.29 -2.22
CA ASN A 605 37.83 -6.46 -0.87
C ASN A 605 37.08 -7.59 -0.15
N GLU A 606 37.68 -8.18 0.88
CA GLU A 606 37.04 -9.14 1.79
C GLU A 606 37.78 -9.18 3.15
N GLU A 607 37.13 -9.69 4.20
CA GLU A 607 37.76 -9.99 5.49
C GLU A 607 38.94 -10.98 5.32
N GLU A 608 40.05 -10.74 6.02
CA GLU A 608 41.32 -11.49 5.81
C GLU A 608 41.18 -13.01 5.91
N ASP A 609 40.29 -13.50 6.78
CA ASP A 609 40.02 -14.92 7.00
C ASP A 609 39.23 -15.57 5.85
N LYS A 610 38.50 -14.79 5.06
CA LYS A 610 37.66 -15.24 3.93
C LYS A 610 38.28 -14.98 2.56
N ILE A 611 39.36 -14.22 2.49
CA ILE A 611 40.09 -13.97 1.23
C ILE A 611 40.45 -15.27 0.50
N PRO A 612 40.96 -16.34 1.16
CA PRO A 612 41.30 -17.59 0.46
C PRO A 612 40.10 -18.21 -0.28
N ASP A 613 38.93 -18.29 0.37
CA ASP A 613 37.70 -18.83 -0.23
C ASP A 613 37.17 -17.93 -1.38
N LEU A 614 37.41 -16.63 -1.33
CA LEU A 614 37.09 -15.72 -2.44
C LEU A 614 38.08 -15.85 -3.60
N ILE A 615 39.38 -16.08 -3.32
CA ILE A 615 40.40 -16.34 -4.34
C ILE A 615 40.03 -17.59 -5.14
N ASP A 616 39.68 -18.70 -4.48
CA ASP A 616 39.29 -19.94 -5.15
C ASP A 616 38.14 -19.70 -6.16
N LYS A 617 37.11 -18.93 -5.74
CA LYS A 617 35.98 -18.58 -6.61
C LYS A 617 36.37 -17.66 -7.77
N LEU A 618 37.28 -16.70 -7.54
CA LEU A 618 37.71 -15.74 -8.58
C LEU A 618 38.68 -16.39 -9.57
N ASP A 619 39.49 -17.35 -9.14
CA ASP A 619 40.35 -18.14 -10.02
C ASP A 619 39.52 -19.09 -10.91
N ASP A 620 38.48 -19.73 -10.38
CA ASP A 620 37.52 -20.49 -11.20
C ASP A 620 36.89 -19.60 -12.30
N ILE A 621 36.51 -18.37 -11.95
CA ILE A 621 35.97 -17.39 -12.91
C ILE A 621 37.02 -16.99 -13.94
N LYS A 622 38.27 -16.83 -13.52
CA LYS A 622 39.38 -16.47 -14.41
C LYS A 622 39.62 -17.54 -15.46
N ASP A 623 39.66 -18.79 -15.05
CA ASP A 623 39.87 -19.93 -15.94
C ASP A 623 38.69 -20.09 -16.93
N ASP A 624 37.45 -19.89 -16.47
CA ASP A 624 36.26 -19.93 -17.33
C ASP A 624 36.28 -18.79 -18.37
N LEU A 625 36.51 -17.54 -17.94
CA LEU A 625 36.52 -16.37 -18.82
C LEU A 625 37.66 -16.42 -19.87
N ALA A 626 38.80 -17.03 -19.54
CA ALA A 626 39.88 -17.23 -20.49
C ALA A 626 39.46 -18.09 -21.69
N SER A 627 38.54 -19.05 -21.50
CA SER A 627 38.01 -19.89 -22.59
C SER A 627 37.17 -19.11 -23.62
N TYR A 628 36.69 -17.92 -23.24
CA TYR A 628 35.94 -17.00 -24.11
C TYR A 628 36.82 -15.86 -24.67
N GLY A 629 38.13 -15.85 -24.41
CA GLY A 629 39.05 -14.83 -24.90
C GLY A 629 39.17 -13.58 -24.01
N ILE A 630 38.62 -13.61 -22.79
CA ILE A 630 38.72 -12.50 -21.83
C ILE A 630 39.91 -12.71 -20.90
N GLU A 631 40.84 -11.76 -20.87
CA GLU A 631 41.94 -11.71 -19.91
C GLU A 631 41.43 -11.11 -18.59
N PHE A 632 41.02 -11.98 -17.65
CA PHE A 632 40.53 -11.55 -16.34
C PHE A 632 41.66 -11.44 -15.31
N THR A 633 41.74 -10.30 -14.62
CA THR A 633 42.61 -10.11 -13.45
C THR A 633 41.84 -9.50 -12.29
N TYR A 634 42.23 -9.82 -11.06
CA TYR A 634 41.63 -9.25 -9.87
C TYR A 634 42.69 -8.83 -8.84
N LYS A 635 42.36 -7.82 -8.03
CA LYS A 635 43.19 -7.30 -6.93
C LYS A 635 42.34 -6.96 -5.72
N PHE A 636 42.89 -7.18 -4.53
CA PHE A 636 42.28 -6.77 -3.27
C PHE A 636 42.84 -5.42 -2.82
N ARG A 637 41.96 -4.48 -2.48
CA ARG A 637 42.32 -3.18 -1.89
C ARG A 637 41.22 -2.72 -0.94
N ASP A 638 41.56 -1.97 0.09
CA ASP A 638 40.57 -1.25 0.88
C ASP A 638 40.15 0.06 0.18
N PHE A 639 38.86 0.19 -0.15
CA PHE A 639 38.27 1.36 -0.80
C PHE A 639 36.74 1.31 -0.66
N HIS A 640 36.08 2.44 -0.93
CA HIS A 640 34.62 2.56 -0.84
C HIS A 640 33.95 2.89 -2.17
N ASP A 641 34.71 3.45 -3.11
CA ASP A 641 34.18 3.87 -4.42
C ASP A 641 33.67 2.68 -5.21
N ARG A 642 32.56 2.90 -5.93
CA ARG A 642 31.88 1.89 -6.74
C ARG A 642 31.79 2.44 -8.15
N CYS A 643 32.63 1.97 -9.06
CA CYS A 643 32.62 2.47 -10.42
C CYS A 643 33.10 1.46 -11.45
N ILE A 644 32.74 1.71 -12.70
CA ILE A 644 33.26 0.99 -13.85
C ILE A 644 33.97 2.00 -14.76
N LYS A 645 35.22 1.72 -15.10
CA LYS A 645 36.08 2.57 -15.94
C LYS A 645 36.41 1.84 -17.23
N THR A 646 36.41 2.56 -18.34
CA THR A 646 36.82 2.04 -19.65
C THR A 646 38.00 2.84 -20.21
N ASP A 647 38.84 2.20 -21.02
CA ASP A 647 39.91 2.85 -21.78
C ASP A 647 39.39 3.86 -22.83
N THR A 648 38.11 3.78 -23.19
CA THR A 648 37.41 4.79 -24.01
C THR A 648 37.10 6.09 -23.27
N GLY A 649 37.52 6.20 -22.00
CA GLY A 649 37.42 7.39 -21.16
C GLY A 649 36.12 7.51 -20.38
N TRP A 650 35.23 6.51 -20.44
CA TRP A 650 33.99 6.51 -19.66
C TRP A 650 34.22 6.03 -18.24
N THR A 651 33.62 6.74 -17.29
CA THR A 651 33.50 6.33 -15.89
C THR A 651 32.02 6.29 -15.52
N ILE A 652 31.57 5.15 -15.01
CA ILE A 652 30.20 4.91 -14.55
C ILE A 652 30.26 4.73 -13.04
N THR A 653 29.86 5.75 -12.28
CA THR A 653 29.78 5.69 -10.82
C THR A 653 28.43 5.12 -10.39
N LEU A 654 28.44 4.13 -9.50
CA LEU A 654 27.25 3.39 -9.09
C LEU A 654 27.01 3.51 -7.59
N GLY A 655 25.84 3.97 -7.18
CA GLY A 655 25.49 4.08 -5.76
C GLY A 655 25.56 2.74 -5.00
N ARG A 656 25.40 1.59 -5.68
CA ARG A 656 25.40 0.24 -5.07
C ARG A 656 26.36 -0.75 -5.72
N GLY A 657 27.24 -0.28 -6.59
CA GLY A 657 28.09 -1.18 -7.40
C GLY A 657 27.23 -2.07 -8.28
N LEU A 658 27.60 -3.34 -8.41
CA LEU A 658 26.83 -4.32 -9.19
C LEU A 658 25.62 -4.89 -8.41
N ASP A 659 25.55 -4.75 -7.08
CA ASP A 659 24.45 -5.29 -6.26
C ASP A 659 23.16 -4.43 -6.28
N ILE A 660 22.65 -4.19 -7.48
CA ILE A 660 21.48 -3.33 -7.74
C ILE A 660 20.14 -4.06 -7.66
N PHE A 661 20.10 -5.39 -7.58
CA PHE A 661 18.85 -6.17 -7.62
C PHE A 661 18.34 -6.56 -6.22
N GLU A 662 17.01 -6.59 -6.06
CA GLU A 662 16.37 -7.22 -4.89
C GLU A 662 16.52 -8.74 -4.93
N LYS A 663 16.33 -9.37 -3.75
CA LYS A 663 16.24 -10.82 -3.65
C LYS A 663 15.04 -11.34 -4.44
N TYR A 664 15.31 -12.28 -5.35
CA TYR A 664 14.30 -12.99 -6.15
C TYR A 664 14.28 -14.48 -5.81
N SER A 665 13.22 -15.18 -6.21
CA SER A 665 13.15 -16.63 -6.05
C SER A 665 14.04 -17.33 -7.10
N PRO A 666 14.83 -18.35 -6.71
CA PRO A 666 15.60 -19.15 -7.67
C PRO A 666 14.73 -19.77 -8.78
N TYR A 667 13.48 -20.09 -8.48
CA TYR A 667 12.50 -20.71 -9.38
C TYR A 667 11.55 -19.70 -10.04
N SER A 668 12.03 -18.48 -10.32
CA SER A 668 11.26 -17.43 -11.01
C SER A 668 11.95 -17.00 -12.28
N ILE A 669 11.21 -16.46 -13.27
CA ILE A 669 11.82 -15.93 -14.52
C ILE A 669 12.85 -14.84 -14.22
N ALA A 670 12.66 -14.08 -13.14
CA ALA A 670 13.61 -13.08 -12.67
C ALA A 670 15.00 -13.68 -12.34
N SER A 671 15.11 -14.99 -12.06
CA SER A 671 16.41 -15.64 -11.85
C SER A 671 17.24 -15.74 -13.13
N SER A 672 16.58 -15.82 -14.29
CA SER A 672 17.21 -15.93 -15.62
C SER A 672 17.25 -14.60 -16.39
N LYS A 673 16.28 -13.71 -16.19
CA LYS A 673 16.18 -12.43 -16.95
C LYS A 673 16.26 -11.22 -16.02
N GLN A 674 17.34 -10.44 -16.15
CA GLN A 674 17.58 -9.25 -15.32
C GLN A 674 16.47 -8.20 -15.42
N ASP A 675 15.94 -7.95 -16.61
CA ASP A 675 14.84 -6.98 -16.81
C ASP A 675 13.58 -7.30 -15.98
N MET A 676 13.39 -8.55 -15.58
CA MET A 676 12.25 -8.97 -14.76
C MET A 676 12.52 -8.90 -13.25
N ARG A 677 13.73 -8.50 -12.85
CA ARG A 677 14.10 -8.31 -11.44
C ARG A 677 13.65 -6.93 -10.98
N LYS A 678 13.13 -6.87 -9.76
CA LYS A 678 12.99 -5.62 -9.03
C LYS A 678 14.38 -5.12 -8.64
N CYS A 679 14.70 -3.86 -8.88
CA CYS A 679 15.93 -3.27 -8.39
C CYS A 679 15.73 -2.61 -7.01
N LYS A 680 16.84 -2.54 -6.28
CA LYS A 680 17.01 -1.65 -5.14
C LYS A 680 17.05 -0.20 -5.64
N GLU A 681 16.81 0.77 -4.77
CA GLU A 681 17.07 2.17 -5.12
C GLU A 681 18.57 2.42 -5.30
N PHE A 682 18.97 3.06 -6.41
CA PHE A 682 20.36 3.47 -6.68
C PHE A 682 20.45 4.56 -7.76
N THR A 683 21.60 5.24 -7.82
CA THR A 683 21.94 6.21 -8.87
C THR A 683 23.13 5.68 -9.68
N ALA A 684 23.11 5.91 -10.99
CA ALA A 684 24.20 5.64 -11.92
C ALA A 684 24.57 6.92 -12.68
N THR A 685 25.81 7.37 -12.53
CA THR A 685 26.30 8.59 -13.19
C THR A 685 27.38 8.23 -14.21
N PHE A 686 27.16 8.63 -15.45
CA PHE A 686 28.01 8.37 -16.61
C PHE A 686 28.76 9.65 -16.98
N MET A 687 30.08 9.62 -16.88
CA MET A 687 30.95 10.76 -17.17
C MET A 687 32.00 10.36 -18.21
N LYS A 688 32.35 11.27 -19.11
CA LYS A 688 33.44 11.08 -20.06
C LYS A 688 34.61 11.95 -19.64
N THR A 689 35.69 11.30 -19.26
CA THR A 689 36.96 11.98 -19.04
C THR A 689 37.44 12.48 -20.39
N LYS A 690 37.50 13.81 -20.59
CA LYS A 690 38.14 14.39 -21.77
C LYS A 690 39.62 14.10 -21.63
N ASN A 691 40.15 13.19 -22.46
CA ASN A 691 41.59 13.08 -22.62
C ASN A 691 42.08 14.45 -23.10
N ALA A 692 42.99 15.04 -22.32
CA ALA A 692 43.66 16.29 -22.65
C ALA A 692 44.53 16.15 -23.90
#